data_AF-A0A0F8VME7-F1
#
_entry.id   AF-A0A0F8VME7-F1
#
_cell.length_a   1.000
_cell.length_b   1.000
_cell.length_c   1.000
_cell.angle_alpha   90.00
_cell.angle_beta   90.00
_cell.angle_gamma   90.00
#
_symmetry.space_group_name_H-M   'P 1'
#
loop_
_entity.id
_entity.type
_entity.pdbx_description
1 polymer ?
#
loop_
_entity_poly.entity_id
_entity_poly.type
_entity_poly.pdbx_seq_one_letter_code
_entity_poly.pdbx_strand_id
1 'polypeptide(L)'
;MAIRDIVSDPSLLPVLTTAAETRDHCQKLLSLLDPSLSREEISEFPPNVQKHLFALLAQLRGQNRDAIFRVRETKQRTAEARQEIDRLHLQLQNLYYEQRHLTGEIAACESYDHKYRSLPLIPLEEFLELHPEHRESDEHELMIARINHEHAEREKLEQARQELLKRKQALITENNKRKEDLASLDQDLESKSETKHALVMTAKNEDPGSSRTTMASTISASRLLPPESPSAIQTRTKVIAAFWAVILFLGFPIWWQTTSIHRATLPIQDMMEWAGGKCRPVFPVEIRFDTPSLPEPEAQQLLRTTQHTLDDLNEFSAHHLRLKLSDEDDFGQPTEKADTALTVRLLAQDDLSSPRSELHSDTTLLNIFYPPSQIPPPPSSNSPLSSFIAGELQRLFAEEKAIMAHILSGSALGANTNPAGSSNHQAKQQIPPQLAESIITRRLRRSMKYAETYHLAFSLFTPGPAPSSWDVQSAVQEYIAPLLQALHPISNFTVDTQVQLYATFSPTAPLPEYDEAQALWTLKEEDLSAFINAAEWPLSPSIGSGPTINFILYVPAPSQSPLVVKESKATSWIIPQWGGVFLLNPPLPATTDVPPSNPPHLTNEALGPAFLTFSHQLLNLLGTPSTPTSLPFRLQTLIRIRAATLLLSASSTMGSLARLTESLPSIPIPATVASSVSTTLSHLSSACEHLRNGRFQDALASARVAETAAERGFFEKSMVGQVYFPDEHKVAVYLPLLGPIGVPLVLGLLKEIKRSKRTMHDARC
;
A
#
# COMPACT_ATOMS: atom_id res chain seq x y z
N MET A 1 13.88 -53.28 9.94
CA MET A 1 13.03 -53.23 8.74
C MET A 1 13.94 -53.22 7.52
N ALA A 2 13.61 -53.98 6.49
CA ALA A 2 14.26 -53.86 5.19
C ALA A 2 13.74 -52.61 4.47
N ILE A 3 14.50 -52.09 3.50
CA ILE A 3 14.06 -50.93 2.69
C ILE A 3 12.79 -51.27 1.88
N ARG A 4 12.56 -52.56 1.60
CA ARG A 4 11.34 -53.11 1.00
C ARG A 4 10.07 -52.90 1.84
N ASP A 5 10.21 -52.67 3.16
CA ASP A 5 9.09 -52.48 4.09
C ASP A 5 8.62 -51.01 4.11
N ILE A 6 9.39 -50.09 3.53
CA ILE A 6 9.21 -48.63 3.63
C ILE A 6 8.66 -48.04 2.32
N VAL A 7 8.98 -48.64 1.17
CA VAL A 7 8.58 -48.13 -0.15
C VAL A 7 7.41 -48.95 -0.71
N SER A 8 6.19 -48.53 -0.43
CA SER A 8 4.96 -49.23 -0.84
C SER A 8 4.53 -48.98 -2.29
N ASP A 9 5.15 -48.03 -3.00
CA ASP A 9 4.77 -47.67 -4.38
C ASP A 9 5.14 -48.79 -5.38
N PRO A 10 4.15 -49.41 -6.08
CA PRO A 10 4.41 -50.52 -6.98
C PRO A 10 5.26 -50.15 -8.22
N SER A 11 5.44 -48.86 -8.51
CA SER A 11 6.32 -48.37 -9.57
C SER A 11 7.77 -48.18 -9.14
N LEU A 12 8.04 -48.07 -7.83
CA LEU A 12 9.39 -47.93 -7.28
C LEU A 12 10.02 -49.26 -6.85
N LEU A 13 9.20 -50.27 -6.53
CA LEU A 13 9.67 -51.63 -6.21
C LEU A 13 10.61 -52.24 -7.28
N PRO A 14 10.34 -52.14 -8.61
CA PRO A 14 11.25 -52.67 -9.64
C PRO A 14 12.60 -51.95 -9.71
N VAL A 15 12.63 -50.66 -9.32
CA VAL A 15 13.86 -49.86 -9.27
C VAL A 15 14.70 -50.30 -8.07
N LEU A 16 14.05 -50.53 -6.92
CA LEU A 16 14.66 -51.02 -5.69
C LEU A 16 15.27 -52.42 -5.89
N THR A 17 14.60 -53.34 -6.58
CA THR A 17 15.15 -54.68 -6.89
C THR A 17 16.35 -54.59 -7.84
N THR A 18 16.22 -53.89 -8.97
CA THR A 18 17.33 -53.75 -9.94
C THR A 18 18.53 -53.01 -9.33
N ALA A 19 18.31 -52.01 -8.47
CA ALA A 19 19.39 -51.33 -7.75
C ALA A 19 20.10 -52.24 -6.74
N ALA A 20 19.37 -53.09 -6.01
CA ALA A 20 19.95 -54.08 -5.11
C ALA A 20 20.78 -55.13 -5.88
N GLU A 21 20.21 -55.70 -6.95
CA GLU A 21 20.90 -56.64 -7.85
C GLU A 21 22.16 -56.04 -8.48
N THR A 22 22.13 -54.75 -8.84
CA THR A 22 23.29 -54.00 -9.34
C THR A 22 24.37 -53.86 -8.25
N ARG A 23 23.97 -53.43 -7.03
CA ARG A 23 24.89 -53.27 -5.90
C ARG A 23 25.58 -54.58 -5.54
N ASP A 24 24.83 -55.67 -5.47
CA ASP A 24 25.34 -56.97 -5.07
C ASP A 24 26.28 -57.56 -6.14
N HIS A 25 26.10 -57.20 -7.42
CA HIS A 25 27.09 -57.47 -8.47
C HIS A 25 28.34 -56.57 -8.39
N CYS A 26 28.19 -55.29 -8.05
CA CYS A 26 29.33 -54.41 -7.80
C CYS A 26 30.17 -54.89 -6.59
N GLN A 27 29.54 -55.40 -5.53
CA GLN A 27 30.24 -55.99 -4.39
C GLN A 27 31.02 -57.25 -4.78
N LYS A 28 30.43 -58.15 -5.58
CA LYS A 28 31.14 -59.32 -6.14
C LYS A 28 32.33 -58.95 -7.04
N LEU A 29 32.29 -57.81 -7.73
CA LEU A 29 33.42 -57.29 -8.50
C LEU A 29 34.48 -56.65 -7.59
N LEU A 30 34.09 -55.95 -6.53
CA LEU A 30 35.02 -55.34 -5.57
C LEU A 30 35.81 -56.40 -4.79
N SER A 31 35.22 -57.56 -4.48
CA SER A 31 35.95 -58.69 -3.88
C SER A 31 37.05 -59.27 -4.80
N LEU A 32 37.03 -59.00 -6.11
CA LEU A 32 38.12 -59.42 -7.03
C LEU A 32 39.33 -58.47 -7.02
N LEU A 33 39.23 -57.34 -6.31
CA LEU A 33 40.33 -56.40 -6.09
C LEU A 33 41.01 -56.60 -4.73
N ASP A 34 40.62 -57.64 -3.97
CA ASP A 34 41.27 -58.01 -2.72
C ASP A 34 42.66 -58.63 -3.02
N PRO A 35 43.77 -58.07 -2.50
CA PRO A 35 45.12 -58.54 -2.79
C PRO A 35 45.48 -59.88 -2.13
N SER A 36 44.57 -60.51 -1.38
CA SER A 36 44.75 -61.84 -0.80
C SER A 36 44.45 -63.01 -1.76
N LEU A 37 43.79 -62.76 -2.90
CA LEU A 37 43.39 -63.79 -3.87
C LEU A 37 44.54 -64.27 -4.78
N SER A 38 44.53 -65.55 -5.12
CA SER A 38 45.52 -66.16 -6.01
C SER A 38 45.22 -65.89 -7.50
N ARG A 39 46.26 -66.01 -8.34
CA ARG A 39 46.15 -65.79 -9.79
C ARG A 39 45.34 -66.88 -10.52
N GLU A 40 45.11 -68.03 -9.89
CA GLU A 40 44.28 -69.11 -10.44
C GLU A 40 42.79 -68.83 -10.16
N GLU A 41 42.43 -68.44 -8.93
CA GLU A 41 41.06 -68.02 -8.57
C GLU A 41 40.57 -66.84 -9.44
N ILE A 42 41.44 -65.87 -9.72
CA ILE A 42 41.13 -64.74 -10.63
C ILE A 42 40.81 -65.21 -12.06
N SER A 43 41.32 -66.37 -12.49
CA SER A 43 41.10 -66.91 -13.84
C SER A 43 39.80 -67.70 -14.01
N GLU A 44 39.11 -68.08 -12.93
CA GLU A 44 37.81 -68.78 -13.01
C GLU A 44 36.62 -67.83 -13.20
N PHE A 45 36.78 -66.53 -12.95
CA PHE A 45 35.68 -65.57 -13.04
C PHE A 45 35.28 -65.28 -14.50
N PRO A 46 34.01 -65.51 -14.89
CA PRO A 46 33.62 -65.47 -16.30
C PRO A 46 33.59 -64.03 -16.86
N PRO A 47 34.09 -63.79 -18.10
CA PRO A 47 34.15 -62.47 -18.73
C PRO A 47 32.78 -61.87 -19.10
N ASN A 48 31.68 -62.50 -18.68
CA ASN A 48 30.32 -62.03 -18.87
C ASN A 48 29.79 -61.21 -17.67
N VAL A 49 30.46 -61.19 -16.51
CA VAL A 49 30.04 -60.40 -15.33
C VAL A 49 29.93 -58.91 -15.67
N GLN A 50 30.91 -58.36 -16.39
CA GLN A 50 30.89 -56.95 -16.83
C GLN A 50 29.72 -56.64 -17.76
N LYS A 51 29.35 -57.58 -18.66
CA LYS A 51 28.19 -57.44 -19.57
C LYS A 51 26.87 -57.44 -18.78
N HIS A 52 26.76 -58.29 -17.76
CA HIS A 52 25.59 -58.34 -16.89
C HIS A 52 25.43 -57.05 -16.08
N LEU A 53 26.52 -56.51 -15.54
CA LEU A 53 26.50 -55.19 -14.88
C LEU A 53 26.07 -54.07 -15.84
N PHE A 54 26.57 -54.04 -17.08
CA PHE A 54 26.13 -53.04 -18.05
C PHE A 54 24.65 -53.19 -18.45
N ALA A 55 24.11 -54.42 -18.50
CA ALA A 55 22.68 -54.64 -18.72
C ALA A 55 21.82 -54.12 -17.56
N LEU A 56 22.19 -54.42 -16.31
CA LEU A 56 21.51 -53.90 -15.12
C LEU A 56 21.56 -52.36 -15.04
N LEU A 57 22.72 -51.76 -15.36
CA LEU A 57 22.86 -50.29 -15.43
C LEU A 57 22.04 -49.67 -16.56
N ALA A 58 21.84 -50.37 -17.69
CA ALA A 58 20.96 -49.90 -18.76
C ALA A 58 19.48 -49.97 -18.35
N GLN A 59 19.06 -51.04 -17.69
CA GLN A 59 17.71 -51.20 -17.13
C GLN A 59 17.40 -50.12 -16.08
N LEU A 60 18.33 -49.88 -15.14
CA LEU A 60 18.20 -48.84 -14.12
C LEU A 60 18.10 -47.43 -14.72
N ARG A 61 18.85 -47.15 -15.80
CA ARG A 61 18.74 -45.89 -16.56
C ARG A 61 17.39 -45.74 -17.27
N GLY A 62 16.82 -46.83 -17.79
CA GLY A 62 15.46 -46.85 -18.34
C GLY A 62 14.41 -46.53 -17.27
N GLN A 63 14.41 -47.29 -16.18
CA GLN A 63 13.52 -47.09 -15.03
C GLN A 63 13.58 -45.66 -14.47
N ASN A 64 14.78 -45.07 -14.33
CA ASN A 64 14.96 -43.68 -13.90
C ASN A 64 14.35 -42.67 -14.90
N ARG A 65 14.51 -42.91 -16.21
CA ARG A 65 13.90 -42.07 -17.25
C ARG A 65 12.37 -42.13 -17.19
N ASP A 66 11.80 -43.30 -16.95
CA ASP A 66 10.34 -43.48 -16.84
C ASP A 66 9.79 -42.82 -15.56
N ALA A 67 10.52 -42.89 -14.44
CA ALA A 67 10.18 -42.16 -13.23
C ALA A 67 10.18 -40.63 -13.46
N ILE A 68 11.19 -40.09 -14.16
CA ILE A 68 11.24 -38.67 -14.55
C ILE A 68 10.07 -38.27 -15.44
N PHE A 69 9.64 -39.14 -16.37
CA PHE A 69 8.44 -38.88 -17.19
C PHE A 69 7.16 -38.85 -16.34
N ARG A 70 6.97 -39.80 -15.41
CA ARG A 70 5.81 -39.82 -14.50
C ARG A 70 5.75 -38.57 -13.60
N VAL A 71 6.90 -38.12 -13.06
CA VAL A 71 6.99 -36.87 -12.29
C VAL A 71 6.63 -35.65 -13.14
N ARG A 72 6.94 -35.66 -14.44
CA ARG A 72 6.52 -34.60 -15.37
C ARG A 72 5.01 -34.64 -15.66
N GLU A 73 4.44 -35.83 -15.81
CA GLU A 73 3.01 -36.06 -16.02
C GLU A 73 2.16 -35.66 -14.80
N THR A 74 2.57 -36.02 -13.59
CA THR A 74 1.88 -35.59 -12.35
C THR A 74 2.02 -34.09 -12.12
N LYS A 75 3.19 -33.49 -12.42
CA LYS A 75 3.39 -32.04 -12.39
C LYS A 75 2.51 -31.31 -13.42
N GLN A 76 2.25 -31.92 -14.58
CA GLN A 76 1.33 -31.35 -15.56
C GLN A 76 -0.12 -31.42 -15.07
N ARG A 77 -0.62 -32.59 -14.66
CA ARG A 77 -1.99 -32.74 -14.14
C ARG A 77 -2.29 -31.82 -12.94
N THR A 78 -1.33 -31.66 -12.03
CA THR A 78 -1.49 -30.77 -10.87
C THR A 78 -1.44 -29.29 -11.26
N ALA A 79 -0.70 -28.91 -12.31
CA ALA A 79 -0.76 -27.55 -12.87
C ALA A 79 -2.09 -27.27 -13.60
N GLU A 80 -2.61 -28.24 -14.35
CA GLU A 80 -3.91 -28.15 -15.04
C GLU A 80 -5.07 -28.00 -14.04
N ALA A 81 -5.13 -28.88 -13.03
CA ALA A 81 -6.14 -28.80 -11.97
C ALA A 81 -6.03 -27.49 -11.15
N ARG A 82 -4.80 -27.03 -10.87
CA ARG A 82 -4.57 -25.73 -10.24
C ARG A 82 -5.09 -24.58 -11.11
N GLN A 83 -4.82 -24.59 -12.42
CA GLN A 83 -5.27 -23.53 -13.32
C GLN A 83 -6.81 -23.44 -13.38
N GLU A 84 -7.52 -24.56 -13.23
CA GLU A 84 -8.97 -24.55 -13.07
C GLU A 84 -9.42 -23.95 -11.73
N ILE A 85 -8.77 -24.30 -10.62
CA ILE A 85 -9.03 -23.68 -9.30
C ILE A 85 -8.77 -22.18 -9.33
N ASP A 86 -7.63 -21.74 -9.88
CA ASP A 86 -7.26 -20.33 -10.02
C ASP A 86 -8.31 -19.57 -10.88
N ARG A 87 -8.87 -20.21 -11.93
CA ARG A 87 -9.98 -19.67 -12.74
C ARG A 87 -11.28 -19.55 -11.96
N LEU A 88 -11.67 -20.58 -11.21
CA LEU A 88 -12.90 -20.57 -10.41
C LEU A 88 -12.82 -19.57 -9.25
N HIS A 89 -11.65 -19.42 -8.64
CA HIS A 89 -11.39 -18.42 -7.60
C HIS A 89 -11.56 -16.99 -8.14
N LEU A 90 -11.06 -16.69 -9.35
CA LEU A 90 -11.29 -15.40 -10.01
C LEU A 90 -12.78 -15.13 -10.28
N GLN A 91 -13.55 -16.14 -10.70
CA GLN A 91 -14.99 -16.01 -10.88
C GLN A 91 -15.72 -15.73 -9.56
N LEU A 92 -15.33 -16.41 -8.47
CA LEU A 92 -15.86 -16.16 -7.13
C LEU A 92 -15.50 -14.76 -6.61
N GLN A 93 -14.28 -14.28 -6.87
CA GLN A 93 -13.84 -12.93 -6.49
C GLN A 93 -14.65 -11.85 -7.22
N ASN A 94 -14.99 -12.06 -8.50
CA ASN A 94 -15.86 -11.16 -9.25
C ASN A 94 -17.29 -11.11 -8.66
N LEU A 95 -17.85 -12.25 -8.26
CA LEU A 95 -19.17 -12.31 -7.61
C LEU A 95 -19.18 -11.61 -6.25
N TYR A 96 -18.12 -11.74 -5.44
CA TYR A 96 -17.99 -10.98 -4.20
C TYR A 96 -17.84 -9.47 -4.43
N TYR A 97 -17.18 -9.04 -5.51
CA TYR A 97 -17.12 -7.64 -5.91
C TYR A 97 -18.51 -7.12 -6.30
N GLU A 98 -19.25 -7.87 -7.13
CA GLU A 98 -20.62 -7.54 -7.55
C GLU A 98 -21.59 -7.47 -6.36
N GLN A 99 -21.55 -8.46 -5.45
CA GLN A 99 -22.29 -8.43 -4.20
C GLN A 99 -21.98 -7.17 -3.38
N ARG A 100 -20.70 -6.85 -3.17
CA ARG A 100 -20.28 -5.68 -2.39
C ARG A 100 -20.67 -4.36 -3.06
N HIS A 101 -20.68 -4.30 -4.39
CA HIS A 101 -21.18 -3.15 -5.15
C HIS A 101 -22.68 -2.95 -4.90
N LEU A 102 -23.48 -3.99 -5.12
CA LEU A 102 -24.93 -3.96 -4.93
C LEU A 102 -25.33 -3.65 -3.48
N THR A 103 -24.65 -4.22 -2.48
CA THR A 103 -24.87 -3.86 -1.07
C THR A 103 -24.50 -2.40 -0.79
N GLY A 104 -23.47 -1.85 -1.43
CA GLY A 104 -23.11 -0.44 -1.35
C GLY A 104 -24.15 0.49 -1.99
N GLU A 105 -24.71 0.11 -3.15
CA GLU A 105 -25.78 0.86 -3.82
C GLU A 105 -27.10 0.80 -3.04
N ILE A 106 -27.45 -0.34 -2.46
CA ILE A 106 -28.61 -0.49 -1.56
C ILE A 106 -28.44 0.42 -0.34
N ALA A 107 -27.29 0.36 0.35
CA ALA A 107 -27.01 1.23 1.49
C ALA A 107 -27.02 2.73 1.11
N ALA A 108 -26.56 3.09 -0.09
CA ALA A 108 -26.64 4.46 -0.61
C ALA A 108 -28.08 4.91 -0.92
N CYS A 109 -28.97 3.99 -1.31
CA CYS A 109 -30.40 4.26 -1.47
C CYS A 109 -31.11 4.39 -0.11
N GLU A 110 -30.81 3.50 0.84
CA GLU A 110 -31.40 3.49 2.19
C GLU A 110 -30.97 4.71 3.03
N SER A 111 -29.74 5.19 2.84
CA SER A 111 -29.20 6.39 3.50
C SER A 111 -29.50 7.70 2.75
N TYR A 112 -30.30 7.67 1.69
CA TYR A 112 -30.70 8.88 0.96
C TYR A 112 -31.59 9.78 1.85
N ASP A 113 -31.09 10.98 2.21
CA ASP A 113 -31.84 11.94 3.01
C ASP A 113 -33.02 12.53 2.22
N HIS A 114 -34.20 11.95 2.42
CA HIS A 114 -35.44 12.47 1.88
C HIS A 114 -35.83 13.77 2.59
N LYS A 115 -35.59 14.91 1.92
CA LYS A 115 -35.89 16.27 2.39
C LYS A 115 -37.26 16.50 3.03
N TYR A 116 -38.29 15.68 2.74
CA TYR A 116 -39.58 15.79 3.41
C TYR A 116 -39.50 15.46 4.92
N ARG A 117 -38.54 14.65 5.36
CA ARG A 117 -38.33 14.27 6.77
C ARG A 117 -37.80 15.43 7.63
N SER A 118 -37.26 16.48 7.02
CA SER A 118 -36.75 17.68 7.69
C SER A 118 -37.63 18.93 7.47
N LEU A 119 -38.79 18.80 6.83
CA LEU A 119 -39.80 19.86 6.85
C LEU A 119 -40.42 19.93 8.26
N PRO A 120 -40.47 21.11 8.90
CA PRO A 120 -41.37 21.31 10.03
C PRO A 120 -42.80 21.27 9.48
N LEU A 121 -43.54 20.22 9.83
CA LEU A 121 -44.96 20.02 9.55
C LEU A 121 -45.72 20.10 10.87
N ILE A 122 -46.98 20.53 10.86
CA ILE A 122 -47.83 20.46 12.05
C ILE A 122 -47.94 19.01 12.59
N PRO A 123 -48.12 18.82 13.91
CA PRO A 123 -48.32 17.50 14.53
C PRO A 123 -49.39 16.65 13.84
N LEU A 124 -49.23 15.33 13.91
CA LEU A 124 -50.17 14.38 13.31
C LEU A 124 -51.59 14.53 13.88
N GLU A 125 -51.68 14.73 15.19
CA GLU A 125 -52.94 14.89 15.93
C GLU A 125 -53.70 16.14 15.45
N GLU A 126 -53.04 17.30 15.44
CA GLU A 126 -53.59 18.58 14.96
C GLU A 126 -54.02 18.52 13.48
N PHE A 127 -53.24 17.87 12.61
CA PHE A 127 -53.65 17.65 11.22
C PHE A 127 -54.90 16.77 11.10
N LEU A 128 -55.03 15.71 11.92
CA LEU A 128 -56.20 14.81 11.88
C LEU A 128 -57.42 15.36 12.62
N GLU A 129 -57.30 16.46 13.36
CA GLU A 129 -58.42 17.29 13.83
C GLU A 129 -58.91 18.25 12.73
N LEU A 130 -58.00 18.88 11.99
CA LEU A 130 -58.32 19.78 10.87
C LEU A 130 -58.86 19.03 9.63
N HIS A 131 -58.27 17.88 9.31
CA HIS A 131 -58.59 17.04 8.15
C HIS A 131 -58.98 15.61 8.59
N PRO A 132 -60.18 15.43 9.18
CA PRO A 132 -60.63 14.11 9.65
C PRO A 132 -60.86 13.10 8.51
N GLU A 133 -60.93 13.57 7.27
CA GLU A 133 -61.06 12.77 6.03
C GLU A 133 -59.84 11.88 5.74
N HIS A 134 -58.66 12.18 6.31
CA HIS A 134 -57.42 11.41 6.10
C HIS A 134 -57.14 10.36 7.19
N ARG A 135 -58.07 10.10 8.11
CA ARG A 135 -57.87 9.14 9.23
C ARG A 135 -57.77 7.67 8.81
N GLU A 136 -58.23 7.33 7.61
CA GLU A 136 -58.18 5.97 7.03
C GLU A 136 -57.28 5.90 5.78
N SER A 137 -56.53 6.96 5.47
CA SER A 137 -55.54 6.99 4.38
C SER A 137 -54.25 6.24 4.73
N ASP A 138 -53.54 5.74 3.72
CA ASP A 138 -52.21 5.11 3.91
C ASP A 138 -51.17 6.13 4.39
N GLU A 139 -50.10 5.67 5.07
CA GLU A 139 -49.08 6.55 5.68
C GLU A 139 -48.42 7.46 4.63
N HIS A 140 -48.20 6.94 3.42
CA HIS A 140 -47.64 7.70 2.31
C HIS A 140 -48.60 8.78 1.79
N GLU A 141 -49.88 8.47 1.63
CA GLU A 141 -50.91 9.42 1.20
C GLU A 141 -51.13 10.51 2.25
N LEU A 142 -51.16 10.14 3.52
CA LEU A 142 -51.28 11.06 4.66
C LEU A 142 -50.07 12.01 4.74
N MET A 143 -48.85 11.52 4.49
CA MET A 143 -47.66 12.37 4.39
C MET A 143 -47.76 13.37 3.22
N ILE A 144 -48.23 12.93 2.05
CA ILE A 144 -48.47 13.81 0.89
C ILE A 144 -49.52 14.89 1.22
N ALA A 145 -50.63 14.52 1.87
CA ALA A 145 -51.68 15.45 2.28
C ALA A 145 -51.14 16.53 3.25
N ARG A 146 -50.34 16.13 4.26
CA ARG A 146 -49.69 17.05 5.21
C ARG A 146 -48.72 18.02 4.54
N ILE A 147 -47.92 17.55 3.57
CA ILE A 147 -47.00 18.40 2.80
C ILE A 147 -47.76 19.41 1.93
N ASN A 148 -48.85 18.98 1.29
CA ASN A 148 -49.68 19.86 0.46
C ASN A 148 -50.41 20.94 1.29
N HIS A 149 -50.89 20.59 2.48
CA HIS A 149 -51.46 21.56 3.44
C HIS A 149 -50.39 22.60 3.86
N GLU A 150 -49.21 22.16 4.29
CA GLU A 150 -48.12 23.05 4.69
C GLU A 150 -47.66 23.96 3.53
N HIS A 151 -47.64 23.46 2.30
CA HIS A 151 -47.37 24.27 1.11
C HIS A 151 -48.42 25.37 0.94
N ALA A 152 -49.71 25.03 1.02
CA ALA A 152 -50.80 25.98 0.84
C ALA A 152 -50.81 27.07 1.92
N GLU A 153 -50.52 26.74 3.18
CA GLU A 153 -50.38 27.73 4.26
C GLU A 153 -49.16 28.63 4.06
N ARG A 154 -48.00 28.08 3.68
CA ARG A 154 -46.81 28.89 3.38
C ARG A 154 -47.01 29.82 2.19
N GLU A 155 -47.77 29.39 1.18
CA GLU A 155 -48.11 30.25 0.04
C GLU A 155 -49.00 31.43 0.48
N LYS A 156 -50.04 31.18 1.29
CA LYS A 156 -50.88 32.25 1.89
C LYS A 156 -50.04 33.23 2.72
N LEU A 157 -49.13 32.73 3.55
CA LEU A 157 -48.25 33.54 4.39
C LEU A 157 -47.27 34.40 3.57
N GLU A 158 -46.69 33.87 2.50
CA GLU A 158 -45.81 34.63 1.60
C GLU A 158 -46.59 35.65 0.76
N GLN A 159 -47.81 35.33 0.30
CA GLN A 159 -48.71 36.31 -0.33
C GLN A 159 -49.03 37.48 0.63
N ALA A 160 -49.44 37.19 1.86
CA ALA A 160 -49.72 38.20 2.89
C ALA A 160 -48.46 39.03 3.24
N ARG A 161 -47.29 38.39 3.33
CA ARG A 161 -46.00 39.07 3.50
C ARG A 161 -45.69 40.03 2.35
N GLN A 162 -45.97 39.64 1.09
CA GLN A 162 -45.76 40.50 -0.07
C GLN A 162 -46.73 41.69 -0.11
N GLU A 163 -47.99 41.51 0.32
CA GLU A 163 -48.91 42.64 0.50
C GLU A 163 -48.45 43.61 1.59
N LEU A 164 -48.00 43.08 2.74
CA LEU A 164 -47.43 43.89 3.82
C LEU A 164 -46.14 44.62 3.39
N LEU A 165 -45.30 44.00 2.55
CA LEU A 165 -44.11 44.64 1.98
C LEU A 165 -44.47 45.75 1.00
N LYS A 166 -45.44 45.53 0.09
CA LYS A 166 -45.98 46.57 -0.81
C LYS A 166 -46.55 47.74 -0.01
N ARG A 167 -47.34 47.45 1.04
CA ARG A 167 -47.93 48.47 1.93
C ARG A 167 -46.86 49.24 2.71
N LYS A 168 -45.81 48.56 3.19
CA LYS A 168 -44.64 49.18 3.82
C LYS A 168 -43.90 50.11 2.84
N GLN A 169 -43.67 49.67 1.61
CA GLN A 169 -43.04 50.50 0.58
C GLN A 169 -43.87 51.74 0.23
N ALA A 170 -45.19 51.58 0.08
CA ALA A 170 -46.11 52.71 -0.14
C ALA A 170 -46.08 53.73 1.03
N LEU A 171 -46.06 53.26 2.27
CA LEU A 171 -45.93 54.14 3.44
C LEU A 171 -44.55 54.83 3.53
N ILE A 172 -43.49 54.17 3.06
CA ILE A 172 -42.15 54.79 2.97
C ILE A 172 -42.12 55.87 1.88
N THR A 173 -42.69 55.63 0.69
CA THR A 173 -42.77 56.64 -0.36
C THR A 173 -43.67 57.80 0.03
N GLU A 174 -44.77 57.56 0.75
CA GLU A 174 -45.61 58.62 1.32
C GLU A 174 -44.86 59.41 2.40
N ASN A 175 -44.11 58.76 3.29
CA ASN A 175 -43.33 59.44 4.33
C ASN A 175 -42.18 60.28 3.73
N ASN A 176 -41.49 59.75 2.71
CA ASN A 176 -40.46 60.50 1.98
C ASN A 176 -41.07 61.66 1.21
N LYS A 177 -42.19 61.47 0.50
CA LYS A 177 -42.89 62.58 -0.13
C LYS A 177 -43.30 63.65 0.89
N ARG A 178 -43.87 63.28 2.05
CA ARG A 178 -44.19 64.24 3.11
C ARG A 178 -42.95 64.97 3.66
N LYS A 179 -41.76 64.38 3.61
CA LYS A 179 -40.48 65.06 3.94
C LYS A 179 -40.03 66.00 2.82
N GLU A 180 -40.24 65.65 1.56
CA GLU A 180 -39.97 66.51 0.41
C GLU A 180 -40.97 67.68 0.36
N ASP A 181 -42.25 67.44 0.66
CA ASP A 181 -43.29 68.46 0.84
C ASP A 181 -42.93 69.40 2.02
N LEU A 182 -42.40 68.89 3.13
CA LEU A 182 -41.91 69.70 4.26
C LEU A 182 -40.63 70.48 3.91
N ALA A 183 -39.62 69.84 3.33
CA ALA A 183 -38.36 70.48 2.97
C ALA A 183 -38.54 71.51 1.84
N SER A 184 -39.49 71.30 0.93
CA SER A 184 -39.89 72.33 -0.03
C SER A 184 -40.70 73.44 0.62
N LEU A 185 -41.50 73.19 1.67
CA LEU A 185 -42.12 74.25 2.47
C LEU A 185 -41.10 75.09 3.24
N ASP A 186 -40.06 74.47 3.81
CA ASP A 186 -38.92 75.17 4.43
C ASP A 186 -38.15 75.97 3.36
N GLN A 187 -37.83 75.36 2.22
CA GLN A 187 -37.21 76.05 1.09
C GLN A 187 -38.12 77.16 0.53
N ASP A 188 -39.44 77.07 0.66
CA ASP A 188 -40.37 78.12 0.23
C ASP A 188 -40.63 79.18 1.32
N LEU A 189 -40.14 78.98 2.54
CA LEU A 189 -39.98 80.01 3.57
C LEU A 189 -38.64 80.75 3.37
N GLU A 190 -37.56 80.02 3.08
CA GLU A 190 -36.29 80.59 2.62
C GLU A 190 -36.46 81.37 1.30
N SER A 191 -37.15 80.80 0.30
CA SER A 191 -37.44 81.46 -0.97
C SER A 191 -38.31 82.70 -0.77
N LYS A 192 -39.25 82.73 0.18
CA LYS A 192 -40.01 83.96 0.51
C LYS A 192 -39.16 85.00 1.26
N SER A 193 -37.99 84.63 1.77
CA SER A 193 -36.97 85.59 2.22
C SER A 193 -36.08 86.09 1.06
N GLU A 194 -35.78 85.26 0.06
CA GLU A 194 -34.81 85.55 -1.02
C GLU A 194 -35.42 86.02 -2.36
N THR A 195 -36.67 85.68 -2.70
CA THR A 195 -37.30 85.91 -4.02
C THR A 195 -37.75 87.36 -4.26
N LYS A 196 -36.85 88.31 -3.99
CA LYS A 196 -36.92 89.67 -4.52
C LYS A 196 -36.24 89.81 -5.90
N HIS A 197 -35.44 88.85 -6.37
CA HIS A 197 -34.57 89.02 -7.57
C HIS A 197 -34.47 87.82 -8.57
N ALA A 198 -35.48 87.70 -9.46
CA ALA A 198 -35.38 87.37 -10.91
C ALA A 198 -34.78 86.02 -11.43
N LEU A 199 -34.77 85.68 -12.75
CA LEU A 199 -35.88 85.49 -13.74
C LEU A 199 -35.41 84.85 -15.10
N VAL A 200 -36.16 83.88 -15.69
CA VAL A 200 -36.35 83.64 -17.19
C VAL A 200 -35.19 83.04 -18.07
N MET A 201 -35.31 82.25 -19.19
CA MET A 201 -36.40 81.59 -20.00
C MET A 201 -35.92 80.35 -20.88
N THR A 202 -36.85 79.40 -21.17
CA THR A 202 -37.17 78.54 -22.39
C THR A 202 -36.17 78.19 -23.53
N ALA A 203 -36.26 77.13 -24.39
CA ALA A 203 -37.00 75.82 -24.58
C ALA A 203 -36.41 75.08 -25.88
N LYS A 204 -36.96 74.14 -26.71
CA LYS A 204 -38.26 73.42 -26.95
C LYS A 204 -38.18 72.23 -28.00
N ASN A 205 -38.68 71.00 -27.69
CA ASN A 205 -39.35 69.93 -28.54
C ASN A 205 -38.68 69.37 -29.87
N GLU A 206 -39.15 68.42 -30.74
CA GLU A 206 -40.33 67.49 -31.02
C GLU A 206 -39.94 66.40 -32.11
N ASP A 207 -40.81 65.49 -32.64
CA ASP A 207 -40.95 64.04 -32.28
C ASP A 207 -41.33 63.08 -33.52
N PRO A 208 -42.11 61.92 -33.53
CA PRO A 208 -41.72 60.67 -34.31
C PRO A 208 -42.81 59.87 -35.16
N GLY A 209 -42.46 58.71 -35.81
CA GLY A 209 -43.42 57.68 -36.36
C GLY A 209 -42.83 56.60 -37.35
N SER A 210 -43.10 55.27 -37.31
CA SER A 210 -44.31 54.42 -37.64
C SER A 210 -44.24 53.77 -39.09
N SER A 211 -44.82 52.61 -39.53
CA SER A 211 -45.89 51.68 -39.06
C SER A 211 -45.76 50.15 -39.47
N ARG A 212 -46.56 49.59 -40.42
CA ARG A 212 -46.75 48.13 -40.81
C ARG A 212 -47.39 47.94 -42.23
N THR A 213 -47.47 46.70 -42.80
CA THR A 213 -48.68 46.04 -43.45
C THR A 213 -48.37 44.72 -44.22
N THR A 214 -49.40 43.89 -44.50
CA THR A 214 -49.45 42.51 -45.08
C THR A 214 -49.87 42.42 -46.57
N MET A 215 -49.73 41.24 -47.23
CA MET A 215 -50.74 40.56 -48.11
C MET A 215 -50.20 39.25 -48.75
N ALA A 216 -51.06 38.44 -49.42
CA ALA A 216 -50.72 37.13 -50.03
C ALA A 216 -51.52 36.80 -51.32
N SER A 217 -51.02 35.87 -52.17
CA SER A 217 -51.76 35.24 -53.30
C SER A 217 -51.11 33.92 -53.79
N THR A 218 -51.68 33.24 -54.80
CA THR A 218 -51.63 31.76 -54.92
C THR A 218 -51.53 31.25 -56.39
N ILE A 219 -51.20 29.94 -56.57
CA ILE A 219 -51.49 29.02 -57.72
C ILE A 219 -50.28 28.49 -58.55
N SER A 220 -50.40 27.20 -58.88
CA SER A 220 -49.49 26.13 -59.34
C SER A 220 -48.91 26.11 -60.77
N ALA A 221 -47.93 25.20 -60.97
CA ALA A 221 -47.86 24.17 -62.05
C ALA A 221 -46.65 24.15 -63.05
N SER A 222 -45.57 23.48 -62.61
CA SER A 222 -44.73 22.52 -63.38
C SER A 222 -44.30 22.77 -64.84
N ARG A 223 -42.98 22.96 -65.07
CA ARG A 223 -42.16 22.19 -66.05
C ARG A 223 -40.64 22.41 -65.84
N LEU A 224 -39.87 21.33 -66.07
CA LEU A 224 -38.42 21.19 -66.37
C LEU A 224 -37.41 22.24 -65.84
N LEU A 225 -36.35 21.75 -65.18
CA LEU A 225 -35.22 22.56 -64.70
C LEU A 225 -34.43 23.22 -65.87
N PRO A 226 -34.21 24.54 -65.85
CA PRO A 226 -33.34 25.23 -66.81
C PRO A 226 -31.84 25.00 -66.50
N PRO A 227 -30.93 25.25 -67.46
CA PRO A 227 -29.48 25.17 -67.24
C PRO A 227 -29.00 26.19 -66.19
N GLU A 228 -27.99 25.81 -65.38
CA GLU A 228 -27.45 26.65 -64.31
C GLU A 228 -26.93 28.01 -64.82
N SER A 229 -27.37 29.10 -64.19
CA SER A 229 -26.85 30.44 -64.49
C SER A 229 -25.39 30.59 -64.02
N PRO A 230 -24.58 31.46 -64.68
CA PRO A 230 -23.19 31.69 -64.25
C PRO A 230 -23.08 32.26 -62.84
N SER A 231 -24.10 33.00 -62.37
CA SER A 231 -24.19 33.47 -60.98
C SER A 231 -24.47 32.34 -60.00
N ALA A 232 -25.37 31.39 -60.31
CA ALA A 232 -25.60 30.21 -59.47
C ALA A 232 -24.33 29.36 -59.32
N ILE A 233 -23.57 29.21 -60.41
CA ILE A 233 -22.26 28.53 -60.40
C ILE A 233 -21.27 29.23 -59.47
N GLN A 234 -21.09 30.55 -59.58
CA GLN A 234 -20.19 31.31 -58.68
C GLN A 234 -20.66 31.28 -57.21
N THR A 235 -21.97 31.27 -56.96
CA THR A 235 -22.49 31.09 -55.60
C THR A 235 -22.18 29.70 -55.08
N ARG A 236 -22.35 28.64 -55.89
CA ARG A 236 -22.00 27.27 -55.51
C ARG A 236 -20.50 27.11 -55.20
N THR A 237 -19.60 27.72 -55.98
CA THR A 237 -18.15 27.65 -55.69
C THR A 237 -17.81 28.34 -54.38
N LYS A 238 -18.38 29.53 -54.11
CA LYS A 238 -18.23 30.26 -52.85
C LYS A 238 -18.79 29.48 -51.65
N VAL A 239 -19.95 28.84 -51.80
CA VAL A 239 -20.56 28.00 -50.74
C VAL A 239 -19.70 26.76 -50.45
N ILE A 240 -19.23 26.04 -51.47
CA ILE A 240 -18.33 24.89 -51.27
C ILE A 240 -17.02 25.33 -50.61
N ALA A 241 -16.43 26.45 -51.04
CA ALA A 241 -15.23 27.00 -50.42
C ALA A 241 -15.45 27.42 -48.96
N ALA A 242 -16.61 28.01 -48.63
CA ALA A 242 -16.97 28.37 -47.26
C ALA A 242 -17.15 27.14 -46.36
N PHE A 243 -17.81 26.07 -46.85
CA PHE A 243 -17.90 24.80 -46.11
C PHE A 243 -16.52 24.21 -45.83
N TRP A 244 -15.63 24.15 -46.83
CA TRP A 244 -14.26 23.66 -46.62
C TRP A 244 -13.43 24.56 -45.70
N ALA A 245 -13.62 25.88 -45.73
CA ALA A 245 -12.99 26.80 -44.78
C ALA A 245 -13.46 26.54 -43.34
N VAL A 246 -14.77 26.37 -43.11
CA VAL A 246 -15.31 26.04 -41.77
C VAL A 246 -14.80 24.67 -41.30
N ILE A 247 -14.75 23.66 -42.18
CA ILE A 247 -14.22 22.33 -41.85
C ILE A 247 -12.73 22.41 -41.47
N LEU A 248 -11.91 23.18 -42.19
CA LEU A 248 -10.46 23.24 -41.94
C LEU A 248 -10.07 24.16 -40.78
N PHE A 249 -10.76 25.29 -40.58
CA PHE A 249 -10.39 26.30 -39.57
C PHE A 249 -11.17 26.20 -38.25
N LEU A 250 -12.34 25.55 -38.23
CA LEU A 250 -13.09 25.29 -36.99
C LEU A 250 -13.29 23.79 -36.75
N GLY A 251 -13.81 23.06 -37.75
CA GLY A 251 -14.18 21.66 -37.62
C GLY A 251 -13.01 20.76 -37.18
N PHE A 252 -11.90 20.79 -37.93
CA PHE A 252 -10.74 19.96 -37.65
C PHE A 252 -10.02 20.34 -36.34
N PRO A 253 -9.75 21.62 -36.01
CA PRO A 253 -9.17 21.99 -34.71
C PRO A 253 -10.05 21.60 -33.52
N ILE A 254 -11.37 21.81 -33.59
CA ILE A 254 -12.29 21.43 -32.51
C ILE A 254 -12.37 19.91 -32.38
N TRP A 255 -12.47 19.18 -33.50
CA TRP A 255 -12.47 17.72 -33.50
C TRP A 255 -11.16 17.15 -32.94
N TRP A 256 -10.01 17.69 -33.34
CA TRP A 256 -8.70 17.26 -32.84
C TRP A 256 -8.60 17.49 -31.32
N GLN A 257 -8.95 18.68 -30.85
CA GLN A 257 -8.91 19.01 -29.43
C GLN A 257 -9.84 18.12 -28.60
N THR A 258 -11.06 17.86 -29.09
CA THR A 258 -12.08 17.05 -28.38
C THR A 258 -11.90 15.54 -28.51
N THR A 259 -11.10 15.05 -29.47
CA THR A 259 -10.78 13.61 -29.60
C THR A 259 -9.37 13.24 -29.11
N SER A 260 -8.52 14.24 -28.84
CA SER A 260 -7.23 14.06 -28.17
C SER A 260 -7.38 13.60 -26.72
N ILE A 261 -6.54 12.65 -26.30
CA ILE A 261 -6.46 12.19 -24.92
C ILE A 261 -5.50 13.11 -24.16
N HIS A 262 -5.94 13.69 -23.04
CA HIS A 262 -5.09 14.55 -22.22
C HIS A 262 -3.93 13.75 -21.60
N ARG A 263 -2.70 14.16 -21.90
CA ARG A 263 -1.47 13.53 -21.41
C ARG A 263 -0.53 14.60 -20.83
N ALA A 264 -0.48 14.71 -19.51
CA ALA A 264 0.45 15.58 -18.83
C ALA A 264 1.92 15.17 -19.10
N THR A 265 2.82 16.14 -19.16
CA THR A 265 4.26 15.92 -19.35
C THR A 265 4.90 15.46 -18.04
N LEU A 266 5.60 14.32 -18.06
CA LEU A 266 6.34 13.79 -16.92
C LEU A 266 7.86 13.91 -17.14
N PRO A 267 8.67 14.13 -16.09
CA PRO A 267 10.13 14.16 -16.16
C PRO A 267 10.72 12.73 -16.21
N ILE A 268 10.47 12.03 -17.31
CA ILE A 268 10.82 10.60 -17.50
C ILE A 268 12.31 10.34 -17.23
N GLN A 269 13.20 11.25 -17.66
CA GLN A 269 14.65 11.15 -17.44
C GLN A 269 15.00 11.11 -15.94
N ASP A 270 14.47 12.04 -15.13
CA ASP A 270 14.69 12.04 -13.69
C ASP A 270 14.14 10.77 -13.02
N MET A 271 12.94 10.34 -13.41
CA MET A 271 12.31 9.12 -12.88
C MET A 271 13.18 7.87 -13.15
N MET A 272 13.78 7.79 -14.34
CA MET A 272 14.69 6.70 -14.72
C MET A 272 16.06 6.80 -14.05
N GLU A 273 16.60 8.00 -13.85
CA GLU A 273 17.84 8.19 -13.07
C GLU A 273 17.66 7.82 -11.59
N TRP A 274 16.52 8.19 -10.98
CA TRP A 274 16.18 7.78 -9.61
C TRP A 274 16.12 6.24 -9.49
N ALA A 275 15.43 5.57 -10.41
CA ALA A 275 15.42 4.11 -10.49
C ALA A 275 16.81 3.50 -10.77
N GLY A 276 17.68 4.21 -11.49
CA GLY A 276 19.09 3.87 -11.73
C GLY A 276 20.03 4.14 -10.54
N GLY A 277 19.52 4.63 -9.40
CA GLY A 277 20.31 4.87 -8.18
C GLY A 277 20.94 6.27 -8.08
N LYS A 278 20.29 7.32 -8.61
CA LYS A 278 20.66 8.74 -8.44
C LYS A 278 20.98 9.10 -6.98
N CYS A 279 20.20 8.55 -6.04
CA CYS A 279 20.61 8.46 -4.64
C CYS A 279 21.19 7.08 -4.33
N ARG A 280 22.47 7.03 -3.95
CA ARG A 280 23.01 5.97 -3.10
C ARG A 280 22.90 6.46 -1.65
N PRO A 281 22.06 5.84 -0.80
CA PRO A 281 21.94 6.27 0.59
C PRO A 281 23.21 5.87 1.36
N VAL A 282 23.60 6.75 2.27
CA VAL A 282 24.71 6.54 3.21
C VAL A 282 24.15 6.77 4.61
N PHE A 283 24.58 5.96 5.56
CA PHE A 283 24.11 5.98 6.95
C PHE A 283 25.29 6.37 7.85
N PRO A 284 25.53 7.68 8.07
CA PRO A 284 26.44 8.16 9.11
C PRO A 284 25.72 8.09 10.46
N VAL A 285 25.94 7.00 11.17
CA VAL A 285 25.29 6.72 12.46
C VAL A 285 26.09 7.42 13.56
N GLU A 286 25.53 8.49 14.13
CA GLU A 286 26.18 9.25 15.20
C GLU A 286 26.13 8.49 16.54
N ILE A 287 27.29 8.36 17.18
CA ILE A 287 27.47 7.75 18.50
C ILE A 287 28.15 8.77 19.39
N ARG A 288 27.51 9.16 20.51
CA ARG A 288 28.07 10.14 21.46
C ARG A 288 28.81 9.45 22.59
N PHE A 289 29.92 10.03 23.00
CA PHE A 289 30.77 9.57 24.09
C PHE A 289 30.62 10.52 25.28
N ASP A 290 30.11 10.00 26.40
CA ASP A 290 30.12 10.63 27.71
C ASP A 290 31.32 10.09 28.50
N THR A 291 32.27 10.96 28.85
CA THR A 291 33.55 10.62 29.46
C THR A 291 33.77 11.37 30.79
N PRO A 292 32.90 11.19 31.80
CA PRO A 292 32.86 12.02 33.01
C PRO A 292 34.08 11.83 33.94
N SER A 293 34.94 10.84 33.65
CA SER A 293 36.15 10.52 34.42
C SER A 293 37.46 10.73 33.65
N LEU A 294 37.43 11.35 32.46
CA LEU A 294 38.62 11.61 31.63
C LEU A 294 38.79 13.11 31.34
N PRO A 295 40.04 13.62 31.33
CA PRO A 295 40.33 14.94 30.75
C PRO A 295 39.97 14.98 29.27
N GLU A 296 39.42 16.10 28.80
CA GLU A 296 39.04 16.33 27.40
C GLU A 296 40.11 15.92 26.36
N PRO A 297 41.41 16.26 26.48
CA PRO A 297 42.41 15.84 25.49
C PRO A 297 42.64 14.32 25.44
N GLU A 298 42.46 13.61 26.56
CA GLU A 298 42.56 12.15 26.62
C GLU A 298 41.30 11.50 26.01
N ALA A 299 40.12 12.08 26.27
CA ALA A 299 38.87 11.68 25.63
C ALA A 299 38.90 11.89 24.10
N GLN A 300 39.39 13.03 23.62
CA GLN A 300 39.59 13.30 22.19
C GLN A 300 40.57 12.29 21.54
N GLN A 301 41.67 11.94 22.23
CA GLN A 301 42.62 10.96 21.72
C GLN A 301 42.04 9.54 21.68
N LEU A 302 41.35 9.12 22.74
CA LEU A 302 40.64 7.83 22.78
C LEU A 302 39.59 7.74 21.66
N LEU A 303 38.84 8.81 21.41
CA LEU A 303 37.85 8.89 20.34
C LEU A 303 38.51 8.73 18.96
N ARG A 304 39.59 9.47 18.67
CA ARG A 304 40.32 9.38 17.39
C ARG A 304 40.86 7.98 17.12
N THR A 305 41.50 7.35 18.12
CA THR A 305 42.03 5.99 17.99
C THR A 305 40.91 4.95 17.83
N THR A 306 39.78 5.13 18.52
CA THR A 306 38.61 4.25 18.38
C THR A 306 37.94 4.41 17.02
N GLN A 307 37.81 5.64 16.51
CA GLN A 307 37.29 5.91 15.17
C GLN A 307 38.18 5.30 14.07
N HIS A 308 39.51 5.43 14.17
CA HIS A 308 40.44 4.79 13.24
C HIS A 308 40.28 3.26 13.24
N THR A 309 40.28 2.66 14.44
CA THR A 309 40.06 1.20 14.61
C THR A 309 38.71 0.75 14.00
N LEU A 310 37.68 1.59 14.10
CA LEU A 310 36.34 1.28 13.64
C LEU A 310 36.14 1.48 12.12
N ASP A 311 36.85 2.44 11.50
CA ASP A 311 36.92 2.57 10.05
C ASP A 311 37.79 1.45 9.42
N ASP A 312 38.91 1.05 10.05
CA ASP A 312 39.73 -0.11 9.61
C ASP A 312 38.92 -1.42 9.58
N LEU A 313 38.03 -1.62 10.55
CA LEU A 313 37.13 -2.78 10.65
C LEU A 313 35.90 -2.68 9.72
N ASN A 314 35.71 -1.58 8.99
CA ASN A 314 34.47 -1.34 8.24
C ASN A 314 34.57 -1.59 6.73
N GLU A 315 34.40 -2.84 6.33
CA GLU A 315 34.31 -3.26 4.91
C GLU A 315 33.12 -2.66 4.11
N PHE A 316 32.16 -1.95 4.75
CA PHE A 316 30.90 -1.55 4.09
C PHE A 316 30.68 -0.03 4.08
N SER A 317 31.14 0.61 3.00
CA SER A 317 31.15 2.07 2.79
C SER A 317 29.79 2.77 2.67
N ALA A 318 28.66 2.06 2.81
CA ALA A 318 27.34 2.69 2.93
C ALA A 318 26.94 2.93 4.39
N HIS A 319 27.50 2.22 5.36
CA HIS A 319 27.13 2.32 6.78
C HIS A 319 28.39 2.63 7.60
N HIS A 320 28.45 3.83 8.17
CA HIS A 320 29.60 4.30 8.94
C HIS A 320 29.16 4.70 10.35
N LEU A 321 29.82 4.16 11.37
CA LEU A 321 29.67 4.64 12.74
C LEU A 321 30.60 5.86 12.93
N ARG A 322 30.04 6.96 13.44
CA ARG A 322 30.76 8.24 13.61
C ARG A 322 30.69 8.70 15.06
N LEU A 323 31.86 8.78 15.69
CA LEU A 323 31.99 9.09 17.12
C LEU A 323 32.08 10.61 17.34
N LYS A 324 31.41 11.13 18.37
CA LYS A 324 31.54 12.52 18.88
C LYS A 324 31.62 12.56 20.40
N LEU A 325 32.24 13.59 20.98
CA LEU A 325 32.15 13.87 22.42
C LEU A 325 30.82 14.58 22.75
N SER A 326 30.38 14.52 24.02
CA SER A 326 29.12 15.13 24.43
C SER A 326 29.17 16.66 24.60
N ASP A 327 30.36 17.24 24.83
CA ASP A 327 30.50 18.62 25.31
C ASP A 327 30.76 19.68 24.22
N GLU A 328 30.97 19.29 22.95
CA GLU A 328 31.33 20.23 21.86
C GLU A 328 30.19 21.18 21.43
N ASP A 329 28.97 21.02 21.96
CA ASP A 329 27.75 21.24 21.18
C ASP A 329 26.68 22.15 21.83
N ASP A 330 26.92 22.72 23.02
CA ASP A 330 25.91 23.51 23.78
C ASP A 330 25.89 25.03 23.49
N PHE A 331 26.83 25.53 22.68
CA PHE A 331 27.02 26.98 22.43
C PHE A 331 26.55 27.49 21.03
N GLY A 332 25.75 26.73 20.27
CA GLY A 332 25.37 27.14 18.91
C GLY A 332 24.08 26.56 18.33
N GLN A 333 23.00 27.36 18.40
CA GLN A 333 21.73 27.29 17.64
C GLN A 333 20.87 25.99 17.68
N PRO A 334 19.52 26.08 17.57
CA PRO A 334 18.63 24.92 17.75
C PRO A 334 18.40 24.05 16.49
N THR A 335 19.15 24.27 15.41
CA THR A 335 18.76 23.83 14.05
C THR A 335 19.71 22.79 13.44
N GLU A 336 19.13 21.70 12.91
CA GLU A 336 19.79 20.68 12.07
C GLU A 336 20.88 19.80 12.72
N LYS A 337 20.73 19.44 14.01
CA LYS A 337 21.53 18.36 14.63
C LYS A 337 21.12 16.98 14.09
N ALA A 338 22.06 16.04 14.04
CA ALA A 338 21.84 14.67 13.56
C ALA A 338 21.28 13.75 14.68
N ASP A 339 20.63 12.65 14.28
CA ASP A 339 20.02 11.68 15.22
C ASP A 339 21.10 10.84 15.92
N THR A 340 21.23 10.99 17.24
CA THR A 340 22.11 10.14 18.06
C THR A 340 21.54 8.72 18.18
N ALA A 341 22.31 7.73 17.70
CA ALA A 341 21.89 6.33 17.69
C ALA A 341 22.30 5.56 18.96
N LEU A 342 23.35 6.00 19.64
CA LEU A 342 23.85 5.38 20.86
C LEU A 342 24.66 6.40 21.67
N THR A 343 24.48 6.39 23.00
CA THR A 343 25.36 7.09 23.93
C THR A 343 26.23 6.07 24.66
N VAL A 344 27.55 6.16 24.47
CA VAL A 344 28.55 5.34 25.15
C VAL A 344 29.06 6.11 26.36
N ARG A 345 28.86 5.55 27.55
CA ARG A 345 29.28 6.15 28.82
C ARG A 345 30.47 5.41 29.39
N LEU A 346 31.62 6.08 29.47
CA LEU A 346 32.88 5.50 29.94
C LEU A 346 33.06 5.75 31.43
N LEU A 347 33.16 4.66 32.21
CA LEU A 347 33.23 4.68 33.67
C LEU A 347 34.50 3.97 34.16
N ALA A 348 35.35 4.70 34.88
CA ALA A 348 36.53 4.12 35.52
C ALA A 348 36.13 3.19 36.69
N GLN A 349 36.73 2.00 36.77
CA GLN A 349 36.55 1.06 37.90
C GLN A 349 37.83 0.26 38.16
N ASP A 350 38.36 0.33 39.38
CA ASP A 350 39.66 -0.26 39.75
C ASP A 350 39.65 -1.79 39.92
N ASP A 351 38.51 -2.40 40.25
CA ASP A 351 38.40 -3.85 40.51
C ASP A 351 38.47 -4.74 39.25
N LEU A 352 38.63 -4.16 38.05
CA LEU A 352 38.55 -4.86 36.77
C LEU A 352 39.93 -5.19 36.18
N SER A 353 40.15 -6.46 35.84
CA SER A 353 41.32 -6.90 35.05
C SER A 353 41.18 -6.64 33.54
N SER A 354 39.95 -6.46 33.06
CA SER A 354 39.57 -6.29 31.66
C SER A 354 38.32 -5.40 31.53
N PRO A 355 38.17 -4.62 30.46
CA PRO A 355 36.99 -3.78 30.28
C PRO A 355 35.72 -4.62 30.09
N ARG A 356 34.57 -4.06 30.48
CA ARG A 356 33.25 -4.70 30.41
C ARG A 356 32.21 -3.73 29.85
N SER A 357 31.34 -4.21 28.98
CA SER A 357 30.18 -3.49 28.47
C SER A 357 28.90 -3.88 29.20
N GLU A 358 27.95 -2.94 29.28
CA GLU A 358 26.59 -3.17 29.78
C GLU A 358 25.61 -2.22 29.07
N LEU A 359 24.68 -2.79 28.29
CA LEU A 359 23.66 -2.05 27.55
C LEU A 359 22.35 -2.04 28.33
N HIS A 360 21.80 -0.85 28.57
CA HIS A 360 20.51 -0.70 29.25
C HIS A 360 19.36 -1.18 28.36
N SER A 361 18.37 -1.88 28.92
CA SER A 361 17.21 -2.39 28.17
C SER A 361 16.28 -1.27 27.66
N ASP A 362 16.17 -0.20 28.44
CA ASP A 362 15.08 0.77 28.32
C ASP A 362 15.54 2.09 27.68
N THR A 363 16.83 2.21 27.34
CA THR A 363 17.44 3.41 26.75
C THR A 363 18.47 3.04 25.66
N THR A 364 18.98 4.03 24.92
CA THR A 364 20.10 3.89 23.99
C THR A 364 21.45 4.17 24.66
N LEU A 365 21.64 3.72 25.92
CA LEU A 365 22.84 3.95 26.71
C LEU A 365 23.65 2.66 26.91
N LEU A 366 24.93 2.71 26.55
CA LEU A 366 25.93 1.65 26.74
C LEU A 366 26.95 2.11 27.79
N ASN A 367 26.91 1.54 28.99
CA ASN A 367 28.01 1.69 29.95
C ASN A 367 29.21 0.86 29.48
N ILE A 368 30.40 1.43 29.54
CA ILE A 368 31.67 0.71 29.36
C ILE A 368 32.54 0.99 30.59
N PHE A 369 32.72 -0.05 31.40
CA PHE A 369 33.58 -0.04 32.59
C PHE A 369 35.00 -0.39 32.17
N TYR A 370 35.99 0.41 32.58
CA TYR A 370 37.39 0.22 32.24
C TYR A 370 38.31 0.45 33.44
N PRO A 371 39.41 -0.31 33.58
CA PRO A 371 40.42 0.00 34.59
C PRO A 371 41.29 1.18 34.14
N PRO A 372 41.62 2.15 35.03
CA PRO A 372 42.41 3.34 34.67
C PRO A 372 43.78 3.04 34.03
N SER A 373 44.35 1.86 34.31
CA SER A 373 45.61 1.39 33.73
C SER A 373 45.58 1.14 32.21
N GLN A 374 44.42 1.20 31.56
CA GLN A 374 44.25 0.99 30.12
C GLN A 374 44.00 2.29 29.31
N ILE A 375 44.05 3.46 29.96
CA ILE A 375 44.06 4.75 29.25
C ILE A 375 45.35 4.84 28.41
N PRO A 376 45.27 5.07 27.08
CA PRO A 376 46.46 5.09 26.24
C PRO A 376 47.34 6.32 26.51
N PRO A 377 48.66 6.17 26.74
CA PRO A 377 49.56 7.31 26.77
C PRO A 377 49.63 7.97 25.37
N PRO A 378 49.95 9.27 25.26
CA PRO A 378 49.78 10.05 24.04
C PRO A 378 50.40 9.52 22.73
N PRO A 379 51.49 8.71 22.70
CA PRO A 379 52.04 8.20 21.44
C PRO A 379 51.52 6.82 21.00
N SER A 380 50.64 6.12 21.74
CA SER A 380 50.21 4.76 21.35
C SER A 380 49.04 4.75 20.35
N SER A 381 49.28 4.19 19.16
CA SER A 381 48.25 3.98 18.13
C SER A 381 47.29 2.83 18.45
N ASN A 382 47.71 1.88 19.29
CA ASN A 382 46.96 0.66 19.56
C ASN A 382 46.60 0.63 21.05
N SER A 383 45.36 0.99 21.40
CA SER A 383 44.83 0.81 22.76
C SER A 383 44.04 -0.50 22.86
N PRO A 384 44.19 -1.28 23.95
CA PRO A 384 43.29 -2.40 24.22
C PRO A 384 41.84 -1.91 24.44
N LEU A 385 41.68 -0.72 25.03
CA LEU A 385 40.37 -0.11 25.27
C LEU A 385 39.69 0.35 23.97
N SER A 386 40.42 0.99 23.04
CA SER A 386 39.84 1.37 21.74
C SER A 386 39.42 0.16 20.91
N SER A 387 40.24 -0.90 20.92
CA SER A 387 39.92 -2.17 20.25
C SER A 387 38.69 -2.86 20.86
N PHE A 388 38.56 -2.84 22.20
CA PHE A 388 37.37 -3.37 22.88
C PHE A 388 36.10 -2.58 22.52
N ILE A 389 36.15 -1.25 22.59
CA ILE A 389 35.02 -0.39 22.26
C ILE A 389 34.60 -0.56 20.79
N ALA A 390 35.55 -0.55 19.85
CA ALA A 390 35.27 -0.76 18.43
C ALA A 390 34.64 -2.13 18.16
N GLY A 391 35.14 -3.21 18.79
CA GLY A 391 34.57 -4.55 18.68
C GLY A 391 33.16 -4.67 19.24
N GLU A 392 32.88 -4.05 20.39
CA GLU A 392 31.52 -4.03 20.97
C GLU A 392 30.54 -3.22 20.12
N LEU A 393 30.96 -2.06 19.59
CA LEU A 393 30.13 -1.28 18.66
C LEU A 393 29.85 -2.08 17.37
N GLN A 394 30.86 -2.72 16.79
CA GLN A 394 30.69 -3.60 15.63
C GLN A 394 29.72 -4.75 15.93
N ARG A 395 29.79 -5.35 17.13
CA ARG A 395 28.87 -6.41 17.58
C ARG A 395 27.43 -5.93 17.72
N LEU A 396 27.21 -4.72 18.25
CA LEU A 396 25.87 -4.15 18.43
C LEU A 396 25.20 -3.80 17.09
N PHE A 397 25.95 -3.22 16.14
CA PHE A 397 25.43 -2.84 14.82
C PHE A 397 25.53 -3.96 13.76
N ALA A 398 26.02 -5.16 14.11
CA ALA A 398 26.22 -6.26 13.16
C ALA A 398 24.93 -6.69 12.42
N GLU A 399 23.81 -6.81 13.13
CA GLU A 399 22.52 -7.18 12.52
C GLU A 399 22.01 -6.06 11.59
N GLU A 400 22.16 -4.78 11.97
CA GLU A 400 21.81 -3.65 11.11
C GLU A 400 22.66 -3.61 9.84
N LYS A 401 24.00 -3.66 9.98
CA LYS A 401 24.95 -3.65 8.86
C LYS A 401 24.65 -4.78 7.85
N ALA A 402 24.32 -5.98 8.33
CA ALA A 402 23.97 -7.12 7.48
C ALA A 402 22.63 -6.93 6.74
N ILE A 403 21.60 -6.39 7.41
CA ILE A 403 20.30 -6.08 6.77
C ILE A 403 20.46 -4.97 5.73
N MET A 404 21.20 -3.91 6.03
CA MET A 404 21.48 -2.81 5.10
C MET A 404 22.24 -3.27 3.85
N ALA A 405 23.27 -4.11 4.03
CA ALA A 405 24.00 -4.71 2.91
C ALA A 405 23.09 -5.57 2.02
N HIS A 406 22.15 -6.32 2.60
CA HIS A 406 21.19 -7.12 1.83
C HIS A 406 20.19 -6.24 1.05
N ILE A 407 19.63 -5.20 1.67
CA ILE A 407 18.69 -4.27 1.02
C ILE A 407 19.35 -3.54 -0.16
N LEU A 408 20.56 -3.03 0.05
CA LEU A 408 21.28 -2.22 -0.95
C LEU A 408 21.84 -3.08 -2.10
N SER A 409 22.25 -4.33 -1.84
CA SER A 409 22.62 -5.27 -2.91
C SER A 409 21.41 -5.82 -3.67
N GLY A 410 20.25 -6.00 -3.00
CA GLY A 410 19.00 -6.42 -3.63
C GLY A 410 18.55 -5.47 -4.75
N SER A 411 18.77 -4.16 -4.57
CA SER A 411 18.44 -3.15 -5.60
C SER A 411 19.23 -3.33 -6.91
N ALA A 412 20.41 -3.96 -6.89
CA ALA A 412 21.21 -4.18 -8.09
C ALA A 412 20.62 -5.26 -9.02
N LEU A 413 19.75 -6.15 -8.51
CA LEU A 413 19.09 -7.20 -9.29
C LEU A 413 17.90 -6.71 -10.13
N GLY A 414 17.47 -5.45 -9.95
CA GLY A 414 16.47 -4.80 -10.80
C GLY A 414 17.02 -4.25 -12.12
N ALA A 415 18.35 -4.14 -12.25
CA ALA A 415 19.01 -3.60 -13.43
C ALA A 415 19.33 -4.70 -14.45
N ASN A 416 18.57 -4.74 -15.56
CA ASN A 416 18.86 -5.62 -16.70
C ASN A 416 20.08 -5.12 -17.50
N THR A 417 21.29 -5.33 -16.95
CA THR A 417 22.57 -5.15 -17.66
C THR A 417 23.28 -6.49 -17.77
N ASN A 418 23.55 -6.94 -18.99
CA ASN A 418 24.25 -8.20 -19.26
C ASN A 418 25.63 -8.22 -18.55
N PRO A 419 26.02 -9.32 -17.87
CA PRO A 419 27.32 -9.43 -17.21
C PRO A 419 28.46 -9.69 -18.21
N ALA A 420 28.72 -8.71 -19.08
CA ALA A 420 29.75 -8.75 -20.10
C ALA A 420 31.07 -8.12 -19.61
N GLY A 421 31.89 -8.93 -18.93
CA GLY A 421 33.34 -8.70 -18.84
C GLY A 421 33.85 -7.66 -17.84
N SER A 422 33.94 -8.03 -16.56
CA SER A 422 35.01 -7.53 -15.68
C SER A 422 35.53 -8.64 -14.75
N SER A 423 36.66 -9.22 -15.12
CA SER A 423 37.32 -10.27 -14.32
C SER A 423 38.16 -9.63 -13.20
N ASN A 424 37.63 -9.58 -11.98
CA ASN A 424 38.40 -9.27 -10.77
C ASN A 424 38.03 -10.23 -9.62
N HIS A 425 38.73 -11.38 -9.59
CA HIS A 425 38.66 -12.35 -8.49
C HIS A 425 39.55 -11.94 -7.31
N GLN A 426 39.11 -11.02 -6.44
CA GLN A 426 39.74 -10.80 -5.11
C GLN A 426 38.88 -9.95 -4.14
N ALA A 427 37.69 -10.46 -3.77
CA ALA A 427 36.87 -9.90 -2.68
C ALA A 427 35.85 -10.93 -2.13
N LYS A 428 36.33 -12.08 -1.62
CA LYS A 428 35.48 -13.09 -0.96
C LYS A 428 36.24 -13.83 0.15
N GLN A 429 36.22 -13.28 1.37
CA GLN A 429 36.56 -14.01 2.59
C GLN A 429 35.88 -13.38 3.82
N GLN A 430 35.30 -14.23 4.67
CA GLN A 430 35.14 -14.02 6.13
C GLN A 430 34.11 -13.01 6.69
N ILE A 431 32.88 -13.03 6.16
CA ILE A 431 31.68 -13.13 7.02
C ILE A 431 31.10 -14.54 6.82
N PRO A 432 30.55 -15.24 7.83
CA PRO A 432 29.84 -16.52 7.63
C PRO A 432 28.47 -16.26 6.97
N PRO A 433 28.30 -16.38 5.63
CA PRO A 433 27.20 -15.68 4.96
C PRO A 433 25.88 -16.44 5.14
N GLN A 434 25.92 -17.76 4.90
CA GLN A 434 24.74 -18.57 4.63
C GLN A 434 23.76 -18.65 5.82
N LEU A 435 24.25 -18.59 7.07
CA LEU A 435 23.38 -18.61 8.25
C LEU A 435 22.77 -17.22 8.54
N ALA A 436 23.57 -16.16 8.42
CA ALA A 436 23.08 -14.78 8.60
C ALA A 436 22.08 -14.39 7.50
N GLU A 437 22.41 -14.67 6.23
CA GLU A 437 21.53 -14.43 5.08
C GLU A 437 20.23 -15.25 5.17
N SER A 438 20.28 -16.51 5.61
CA SER A 438 19.06 -17.32 5.76
C SER A 438 18.20 -16.87 6.96
N ILE A 439 18.78 -16.39 8.06
CA ILE A 439 18.03 -15.78 9.16
C ILE A 439 17.39 -14.45 8.73
N ILE A 440 18.15 -13.56 8.09
CA ILE A 440 17.67 -12.25 7.62
C ILE A 440 16.57 -12.43 6.56
N THR A 441 16.77 -13.27 5.56
CA THR A 441 15.74 -13.54 4.54
C THR A 441 14.52 -14.28 5.11
N ARG A 442 14.69 -15.14 6.13
CA ARG A 442 13.55 -15.76 6.85
C ARG A 442 12.78 -14.73 7.67
N ARG A 443 13.43 -13.72 8.28
CA ARG A 443 12.72 -12.60 8.94
C ARG A 443 12.01 -11.72 7.92
N LEU A 444 12.69 -11.27 6.86
CA LEU A 444 12.10 -10.42 5.81
C LEU A 444 10.89 -11.07 5.11
N ARG A 445 10.88 -12.40 4.95
CA ARG A 445 9.72 -13.15 4.45
C ARG A 445 8.59 -13.29 5.47
N ARG A 446 8.89 -13.27 6.77
CA ARG A 446 7.90 -13.36 7.86
C ARG A 446 7.26 -12.01 8.18
N SER A 447 8.02 -10.92 8.07
CA SER A 447 7.57 -9.56 8.32
C SER A 447 6.61 -9.06 7.25
N MET A 448 5.66 -8.23 7.69
CA MET A 448 4.76 -7.45 6.84
C MET A 448 5.55 -6.48 5.94
N LYS A 449 5.01 -6.22 4.74
CA LYS A 449 5.36 -5.00 3.99
C LYS A 449 5.10 -3.77 4.87
N TYR A 450 5.82 -2.68 4.61
CA TYR A 450 5.54 -1.42 5.28
C TYR A 450 4.12 -0.93 4.93
N ALA A 451 3.43 -0.36 5.92
CA ALA A 451 2.21 0.42 5.72
C ALA A 451 2.25 1.64 6.63
N GLU A 452 1.67 2.75 6.18
CA GLU A 452 1.52 3.96 6.98
C GLU A 452 0.61 3.73 8.19
N THR A 453 -0.48 2.96 8.00
CA THR A 453 -1.39 2.55 9.06
C THR A 453 -1.51 1.03 9.07
N TYR A 454 -1.42 0.43 10.26
CA TYR A 454 -1.78 -0.96 10.52
C TYR A 454 -3.05 -1.01 11.38
N HIS A 455 -3.88 -2.03 11.18
CA HIS A 455 -5.02 -2.29 12.05
C HIS A 455 -4.72 -3.54 12.90
N LEU A 456 -4.93 -3.49 14.21
CA LEU A 456 -4.63 -4.61 15.12
C LEU A 456 -5.94 -5.21 15.64
N ALA A 457 -6.29 -6.42 15.20
CA ALA A 457 -7.51 -7.11 15.63
C ALA A 457 -7.18 -8.14 16.72
N PHE A 458 -7.68 -7.94 17.94
CA PHE A 458 -7.53 -8.90 19.04
C PHE A 458 -8.83 -9.70 19.22
N SER A 459 -8.77 -11.00 18.94
CA SER A 459 -9.96 -11.86 18.84
C SER A 459 -9.92 -13.02 19.85
N LEU A 460 -10.85 -13.06 20.81
CA LEU A 460 -11.03 -14.17 21.75
C LEU A 460 -11.93 -15.24 21.14
N PHE A 461 -11.35 -16.40 20.82
CA PHE A 461 -12.04 -17.53 20.18
C PHE A 461 -12.17 -18.71 21.17
N THR A 462 -13.35 -19.32 21.25
CA THR A 462 -13.60 -20.54 22.05
C THR A 462 -14.65 -21.42 21.37
N PRO A 463 -14.51 -22.76 21.38
CA PRO A 463 -15.49 -23.67 20.78
C PRO A 463 -16.78 -23.83 21.59
N GLY A 464 -16.88 -23.22 22.78
CA GLY A 464 -18.05 -23.26 23.65
C GLY A 464 -18.70 -21.88 23.90
N PRO A 465 -19.58 -21.78 24.91
CA PRO A 465 -20.16 -20.51 25.37
C PRO A 465 -19.27 -19.73 26.35
N ALA A 466 -18.13 -20.29 26.78
CA ALA A 466 -17.26 -19.73 27.81
C ALA A 466 -15.77 -19.89 27.46
N PRO A 467 -14.91 -18.88 27.69
CA PRO A 467 -15.25 -17.54 28.20
C PRO A 467 -16.05 -16.69 27.20
N SER A 468 -16.97 -15.86 27.70
CA SER A 468 -17.80 -14.94 26.91
C SER A 468 -17.40 -13.47 27.07
N SER A 469 -16.51 -13.16 28.01
CA SER A 469 -16.01 -11.81 28.25
C SER A 469 -14.56 -11.85 28.75
N TRP A 470 -13.87 -10.70 28.65
CA TRP A 470 -12.45 -10.55 28.95
C TRP A 470 -12.09 -9.08 29.16
N ASP A 471 -11.12 -8.80 30.04
CA ASP A 471 -10.61 -7.45 30.35
C ASP A 471 -9.72 -6.86 29.24
N VAL A 472 -10.09 -7.05 27.98
CA VAL A 472 -9.27 -6.71 26.80
C VAL A 472 -8.86 -5.24 26.75
N GLN A 473 -9.75 -4.32 27.16
CA GLN A 473 -9.44 -2.88 27.16
C GLN A 473 -8.32 -2.53 28.16
N SER A 474 -8.34 -3.16 29.34
CA SER A 474 -7.28 -3.01 30.35
C SER A 474 -5.97 -3.61 29.86
N ALA A 475 -6.00 -4.84 29.34
CA ALA A 475 -4.82 -5.55 28.83
C ALA A 475 -4.16 -4.82 27.64
N VAL A 476 -4.95 -4.25 26.73
CA VAL A 476 -4.45 -3.39 25.64
C VAL A 476 -3.80 -2.13 26.19
N GLN A 477 -4.44 -1.45 27.14
CA GLN A 477 -3.92 -0.20 27.71
C GLN A 477 -2.63 -0.40 28.53
N GLU A 478 -2.47 -1.57 29.17
CA GLU A 478 -1.31 -1.91 29.99
C GLU A 478 -0.14 -2.45 29.14
N TYR A 479 -0.37 -3.45 28.28
CA TYR A 479 0.71 -4.20 27.61
C TYR A 479 0.99 -3.78 26.16
N ILE A 480 0.03 -3.15 25.49
CA ILE A 480 0.11 -2.82 24.04
C ILE A 480 0.26 -1.31 23.81
N ALA A 481 -0.53 -0.46 24.49
CA ALA A 481 -0.51 0.99 24.26
C ALA A 481 0.88 1.64 24.43
N PRO A 482 1.73 1.28 25.42
CA PRO A 482 3.09 1.82 25.52
C PRO A 482 3.98 1.44 24.31
N LEU A 483 3.80 0.23 23.78
CA LEU A 483 4.49 -0.24 22.58
C LEU A 483 4.00 0.49 21.32
N LEU A 484 2.69 0.73 21.18
CA LEU A 484 2.16 1.51 20.06
C LEU A 484 2.64 2.97 20.11
N GLN A 485 2.72 3.57 21.30
CA GLN A 485 3.27 4.92 21.48
C GLN A 485 4.75 4.99 21.05
N ALA A 486 5.56 3.97 21.37
CA ALA A 486 6.95 3.89 20.92
C ALA A 486 7.09 3.64 19.40
N LEU A 487 6.11 2.96 18.78
CA LEU A 487 6.07 2.68 17.34
C LEU A 487 5.46 3.82 16.50
N HIS A 488 4.76 4.77 17.11
CA HIS A 488 4.00 5.83 16.42
C HIS A 488 4.81 6.67 15.40
N PRO A 489 6.10 7.03 15.62
CA PRO A 489 6.91 7.69 14.60
C PRO A 489 7.09 6.88 13.31
N ILE A 490 6.99 5.54 13.41
CA ILE A 490 7.24 4.61 12.32
C ILE A 490 5.97 4.37 11.50
N SER A 491 4.85 4.06 12.17
CA SER A 491 3.53 3.82 11.58
C SER A 491 2.41 4.18 12.57
N ASN A 492 1.22 4.45 12.04
CA ASN A 492 0.00 4.59 12.81
C ASN A 492 -0.64 3.21 13.08
N PHE A 493 -1.42 3.12 14.17
CA PHE A 493 -2.10 1.89 14.57
C PHE A 493 -3.54 2.19 14.99
N THR A 494 -4.50 1.34 14.58
CA THR A 494 -5.81 1.23 15.24
C THR A 494 -5.90 -0.10 15.97
N VAL A 495 -6.79 -0.20 16.95
CA VAL A 495 -7.03 -1.45 17.70
C VAL A 495 -8.52 -1.79 17.67
N ASP A 496 -8.83 -2.96 17.13
CA ASP A 496 -10.17 -3.54 17.07
C ASP A 496 -10.21 -4.77 18.00
N THR A 497 -11.37 -5.08 18.59
CA THR A 497 -11.53 -6.24 19.48
C THR A 497 -12.75 -7.08 19.13
N GLN A 498 -12.63 -8.41 19.24
CA GLN A 498 -13.64 -9.38 18.85
C GLN A 498 -13.77 -10.49 19.91
N VAL A 499 -14.98 -11.03 20.08
CA VAL A 499 -15.23 -12.30 20.77
C VAL A 499 -16.01 -13.21 19.83
N GLN A 500 -15.54 -14.43 19.62
CA GLN A 500 -16.23 -15.45 18.83
C GLN A 500 -16.47 -16.69 19.70
N LEU A 501 -17.72 -16.87 20.10
CA LEU A 501 -18.21 -18.09 20.70
C LEU A 501 -18.45 -19.15 19.63
N TYR A 502 -18.44 -20.42 20.05
CA TYR A 502 -18.63 -21.60 19.19
C TYR A 502 -17.68 -21.66 17.98
N ALA A 503 -16.45 -21.14 18.13
CA ALA A 503 -15.36 -21.26 17.17
C ALA A 503 -14.83 -22.71 17.13
N THR A 504 -15.52 -23.58 16.41
CA THR A 504 -15.09 -24.97 16.17
C THR A 504 -13.93 -25.05 15.19
N PHE A 505 -13.19 -26.15 15.23
CA PHE A 505 -12.20 -26.52 14.21
C PHE A 505 -12.86 -26.71 12.85
N SER A 506 -12.14 -26.41 11.76
CA SER A 506 -12.58 -26.74 10.40
C SER A 506 -12.82 -28.25 10.25
N PRO A 507 -13.88 -28.69 9.55
CA PRO A 507 -14.06 -30.10 9.20
C PRO A 507 -12.98 -30.64 8.25
N THR A 508 -12.13 -29.78 7.68
CA THR A 508 -10.97 -30.16 6.85
C THR A 508 -9.62 -30.07 7.55
N ALA A 509 -9.56 -29.51 8.76
CA ALA A 509 -8.34 -29.49 9.57
C ALA A 509 -8.24 -30.77 10.43
N PRO A 510 -7.03 -31.32 10.64
CA PRO A 510 -6.86 -32.43 11.56
C PRO A 510 -7.16 -32.01 13.00
N LEU A 511 -7.92 -32.84 13.70
CA LEU A 511 -8.28 -32.64 15.09
C LEU A 511 -7.07 -32.84 16.02
N PRO A 512 -7.06 -32.21 17.22
CA PRO A 512 -6.01 -32.41 18.21
C PRO A 512 -5.78 -33.90 18.56
N GLU A 513 -4.52 -34.33 18.59
CA GLU A 513 -4.14 -35.69 18.99
C GLU A 513 -3.86 -35.73 20.49
N TYR A 514 -4.55 -36.60 21.24
CA TYR A 514 -4.29 -36.82 22.67
C TYR A 514 -3.05 -37.70 22.88
N ASP A 515 -2.10 -37.24 23.68
CA ASP A 515 -0.92 -38.00 24.10
C ASP A 515 -1.15 -38.62 25.48
N GLU A 516 -1.48 -39.91 25.49
CA GLU A 516 -1.70 -40.69 26.72
C GLU A 516 -0.46 -40.71 27.65
N ALA A 517 0.76 -40.57 27.11
CA ALA A 517 1.98 -40.60 27.91
C ALA A 517 2.24 -39.29 28.66
N GLN A 518 1.55 -38.20 28.30
CA GLN A 518 1.71 -36.88 28.91
C GLN A 518 0.41 -36.26 29.44
N ALA A 519 -0.74 -36.88 29.14
CA ALA A 519 -2.08 -36.35 29.43
C ALA A 519 -2.32 -34.93 28.85
N LEU A 520 -1.86 -34.73 27.61
CA LEU A 520 -1.94 -33.45 26.89
C LEU A 520 -2.61 -33.64 25.53
N TRP A 521 -3.35 -32.63 25.08
CA TRP A 521 -3.81 -32.55 23.70
C TRP A 521 -2.78 -31.80 22.84
N THR A 522 -2.51 -32.30 21.64
CA THR A 522 -1.37 -31.85 20.82
C THR A 522 -1.77 -31.49 19.39
N LEU A 523 -1.19 -30.41 18.87
CA LEU A 523 -1.25 -29.98 17.47
C LEU A 523 0.14 -30.16 16.81
N LYS A 524 0.22 -30.65 15.57
CA LYS A 524 1.49 -30.79 14.83
C LYS A 524 1.94 -29.43 14.28
N GLU A 525 3.25 -29.19 14.12
CA GLU A 525 3.73 -27.90 13.60
C GLU A 525 3.29 -27.64 12.14
N GLU A 526 3.16 -28.69 11.34
CA GLU A 526 2.70 -28.63 9.94
C GLU A 526 1.26 -28.10 9.80
N ASP A 527 0.38 -28.42 10.75
CA ASP A 527 -1.05 -28.10 10.70
C ASP A 527 -1.41 -26.72 11.30
N LEU A 528 -0.46 -26.03 11.94
CA LEU A 528 -0.70 -24.73 12.61
C LEU A 528 -1.14 -23.59 11.68
N SER A 529 -0.98 -23.77 10.37
CA SER A 529 -1.52 -22.86 9.35
C SER A 529 -2.97 -23.19 8.97
N ALA A 530 -3.37 -24.47 9.02
CA ALA A 530 -4.73 -24.94 8.78
C ALA A 530 -5.64 -24.79 10.01
N PHE A 531 -5.06 -24.59 11.21
CA PHE A 531 -5.80 -24.26 12.44
C PHE A 531 -6.70 -23.03 12.28
N ILE A 532 -6.29 -22.02 11.50
CA ILE A 532 -7.09 -20.80 11.30
C ILE A 532 -8.06 -20.98 10.14
N ASN A 533 -9.32 -21.26 10.45
CA ASN A 533 -10.36 -21.32 9.42
C ASN A 533 -10.85 -19.91 9.02
N ALA A 534 -10.05 -19.20 8.22
CA ALA A 534 -10.38 -17.87 7.71
C ALA A 534 -11.60 -17.84 6.75
N ALA A 535 -12.25 -18.97 6.48
CA ALA A 535 -13.48 -19.06 5.68
C ALA A 535 -14.75 -19.26 6.54
N GLU A 536 -14.65 -19.95 7.69
CA GLU A 536 -15.78 -20.13 8.63
C GLU A 536 -15.75 -19.16 9.81
N TRP A 537 -14.58 -18.66 10.20
CA TRP A 537 -14.44 -17.67 11.27
C TRP A 537 -14.60 -16.25 10.69
N PRO A 538 -15.64 -15.49 11.07
CA PRO A 538 -15.87 -14.14 10.56
C PRO A 538 -14.88 -13.16 11.22
N LEU A 539 -13.63 -13.18 10.77
CA LEU A 539 -12.63 -12.16 11.09
C LEU A 539 -13.13 -10.83 10.50
N SER A 540 -13.60 -9.91 11.36
CA SER A 540 -14.12 -8.62 10.92
C SER A 540 -12.99 -7.76 10.33
N PRO A 541 -12.97 -7.48 9.02
CA PRO A 541 -11.92 -6.68 8.43
C PRO A 541 -12.07 -5.23 8.89
N SER A 542 -11.00 -4.69 9.47
CA SER A 542 -10.93 -3.32 9.99
C SER A 542 -11.37 -2.29 8.93
N ILE A 543 -12.19 -1.32 9.34
CA ILE A 543 -12.77 -0.32 8.44
C ILE A 543 -11.73 0.80 8.20
N GLY A 544 -10.79 0.56 7.28
CA GLY A 544 -9.72 1.52 7.00
C GLY A 544 -8.85 1.17 5.79
N SER A 545 -7.79 1.97 5.61
CA SER A 545 -6.78 1.81 4.56
C SER A 545 -5.47 1.32 5.18
N GLY A 546 -5.28 0.01 5.21
CA GLY A 546 -4.08 -0.64 5.74
C GLY A 546 -4.28 -2.16 5.84
N PRO A 547 -3.21 -2.94 6.04
CA PRO A 547 -3.32 -4.37 6.32
C PRO A 547 -3.66 -4.60 7.81
N THR A 548 -4.62 -5.48 8.09
CA THR A 548 -4.93 -5.93 9.46
C THR A 548 -3.96 -7.02 9.90
N ILE A 549 -3.40 -6.87 11.12
CA ILE A 549 -2.66 -7.88 11.85
C ILE A 549 -3.61 -8.50 12.88
N ASN A 550 -3.72 -9.84 12.86
CA ASN A 550 -4.69 -10.56 13.68
C ASN A 550 -3.99 -11.26 14.86
N PHE A 551 -4.51 -11.07 16.07
CA PHE A 551 -4.03 -11.72 17.30
C PHE A 551 -5.17 -12.55 17.89
N ILE A 552 -5.15 -13.86 17.65
CA ILE A 552 -6.16 -14.78 18.18
C ILE A 552 -5.72 -15.29 19.55
N LEU A 553 -6.55 -15.04 20.56
CA LEU A 553 -6.51 -15.72 21.84
C LEU A 553 -7.49 -16.89 21.79
N TYR A 554 -7.00 -18.11 21.63
CA TYR A 554 -7.84 -19.31 21.61
C TYR A 554 -7.86 -19.99 22.98
N VAL A 555 -9.06 -20.25 23.49
CA VAL A 555 -9.29 -21.02 24.72
C VAL A 555 -9.93 -22.35 24.33
N PRO A 556 -9.27 -23.51 24.55
CA PRO A 556 -9.80 -24.80 24.14
C PRO A 556 -11.04 -25.21 24.95
N ALA A 557 -11.76 -26.22 24.47
CA ALA A 557 -12.80 -26.86 25.25
C ALA A 557 -12.21 -27.50 26.53
N PRO A 558 -12.94 -27.57 27.66
CA PRO A 558 -12.46 -28.22 28.88
C PRO A 558 -12.06 -29.69 28.70
N SER A 559 -12.69 -30.39 27.75
CA SER A 559 -12.35 -31.76 27.35
C SER A 559 -11.07 -31.87 26.51
N GLN A 560 -10.57 -30.75 25.98
CA GLN A 560 -9.39 -30.63 25.12
C GLN A 560 -8.29 -29.75 25.75
N SER A 561 -8.36 -29.52 27.06
CA SER A 561 -7.37 -28.77 27.83
C SER A 561 -6.53 -29.75 28.69
N PRO A 562 -5.20 -29.58 28.79
CA PRO A 562 -4.39 -28.54 28.15
C PRO A 562 -4.07 -28.87 26.69
N LEU A 563 -4.09 -27.84 25.82
CA LEU A 563 -3.72 -27.91 24.41
C LEU A 563 -2.35 -27.25 24.18
N VAL A 564 -1.43 -27.94 23.49
CA VAL A 564 -0.07 -27.46 23.17
C VAL A 564 0.38 -27.88 21.76
N VAL A 565 1.45 -27.26 21.24
CA VAL A 565 2.13 -27.74 20.02
C VAL A 565 3.01 -28.96 20.35
N LYS A 566 2.88 -30.05 19.57
CA LYS A 566 3.42 -31.39 19.86
C LYS A 566 4.95 -31.43 20.00
N GLU A 567 5.65 -30.75 19.09
CA GLU A 567 7.10 -30.82 18.95
C GLU A 567 7.83 -29.86 19.89
N SER A 568 7.32 -28.64 20.03
CA SER A 568 7.95 -27.54 20.78
C SER A 568 7.37 -27.33 22.18
N LYS A 569 6.23 -27.95 22.50
CA LYS A 569 5.38 -27.67 23.69
C LYS A 569 4.98 -26.20 23.81
N ALA A 570 5.08 -25.43 22.73
CA ALA A 570 4.70 -24.03 22.71
C ALA A 570 3.18 -23.85 22.84
N THR A 571 2.78 -22.76 23.49
CA THR A 571 1.39 -22.29 23.53
C THR A 571 1.11 -21.19 22.50
N SER A 572 2.07 -20.83 21.63
CA SER A 572 1.85 -19.76 20.65
C SER A 572 2.70 -19.91 19.39
N TRP A 573 2.24 -19.32 18.29
CA TRP A 573 2.97 -19.24 17.02
C TRP A 573 2.62 -17.97 16.24
N ILE A 574 3.48 -17.63 15.26
CA ILE A 574 3.29 -16.51 14.32
C ILE A 574 2.96 -17.09 12.95
N ILE A 575 1.89 -16.59 12.31
CA ILE A 575 1.63 -16.86 10.89
C ILE A 575 2.25 -15.70 10.06
N PRO A 576 3.20 -16.01 9.15
CA PRO A 576 3.88 -15.01 8.31
C PRO A 576 2.91 -14.05 7.62
N GLN A 577 3.19 -12.75 7.70
CA GLN A 577 2.43 -11.69 7.02
C GLN A 577 0.91 -11.65 7.34
N TRP A 578 0.48 -12.24 8.46
CA TRP A 578 -0.94 -12.32 8.85
C TRP A 578 -1.19 -11.94 10.31
N GLY A 579 -0.36 -12.43 11.25
CA GLY A 579 -0.68 -12.31 12.67
C GLY A 579 -0.08 -13.42 13.54
N GLY A 580 -0.71 -13.68 14.68
CA GLY A 580 -0.27 -14.71 15.62
C GLY A 580 -1.42 -15.29 16.45
N VAL A 581 -1.15 -16.44 17.05
CA VAL A 581 -2.12 -17.21 17.85
C VAL A 581 -1.50 -17.52 19.21
N PHE A 582 -2.30 -17.45 20.26
CA PHE A 582 -1.97 -17.88 21.61
C PHE A 582 -3.04 -18.83 22.16
N LEU A 583 -2.62 -19.98 22.67
CA LEU A 583 -3.42 -20.99 23.36
C LEU A 583 -3.42 -20.68 24.86
N LEU A 584 -4.50 -20.13 25.38
CA LEU A 584 -4.67 -19.92 26.81
C LEU A 584 -5.40 -21.11 27.41
N ASN A 585 -4.67 -21.90 28.21
CA ASN A 585 -5.20 -23.03 28.97
C ASN A 585 -5.58 -22.57 30.39
N PRO A 586 -6.85 -22.24 30.68
CA PRO A 586 -7.27 -21.82 32.01
C PRO A 586 -7.19 -22.98 33.02
N PRO A 587 -6.95 -22.70 34.31
CA PRO A 587 -6.99 -23.73 35.34
C PRO A 587 -8.42 -24.25 35.53
N LEU A 588 -8.65 -25.52 35.21
CA LEU A 588 -9.95 -26.16 35.41
C LEU A 588 -10.18 -26.47 36.90
N PRO A 589 -11.36 -26.16 37.47
CA PRO A 589 -11.65 -26.45 38.87
C PRO A 589 -11.79 -27.95 39.11
N ALA A 590 -10.90 -28.52 39.93
CA ALA A 590 -10.82 -29.97 40.20
C ALA A 590 -11.85 -30.52 41.22
N THR A 591 -12.98 -29.83 41.40
CA THR A 591 -14.06 -30.23 42.32
C THR A 591 -14.97 -31.26 41.68
N THR A 592 -15.12 -32.43 42.31
CA THR A 592 -15.82 -33.62 41.77
C THR A 592 -17.30 -33.42 41.39
N ASP A 593 -17.94 -32.37 41.91
CA ASP A 593 -19.39 -32.22 41.91
C ASP A 593 -19.89 -31.33 40.76
N VAL A 594 -18.98 -30.77 39.96
CA VAL A 594 -19.28 -29.88 38.82
C VAL A 594 -18.47 -30.35 37.60
N PRO A 595 -19.06 -30.48 36.40
CA PRO A 595 -18.31 -30.82 35.20
C PRO A 595 -17.25 -29.74 34.88
N PRO A 596 -16.06 -30.11 34.36
CA PRO A 596 -15.00 -29.16 34.09
C PRO A 596 -15.47 -28.10 33.09
N SER A 597 -15.43 -26.84 33.51
CA SER A 597 -15.83 -25.68 32.72
C SER A 597 -14.70 -24.66 32.67
N ASN A 598 -14.57 -23.99 31.52
CA ASN A 598 -13.79 -22.75 31.43
C ASN A 598 -14.43 -21.67 32.31
N PRO A 599 -13.64 -20.70 32.82
CA PRO A 599 -14.20 -19.52 33.47
C PRO A 599 -15.06 -18.72 32.47
N PRO A 600 -16.17 -18.10 32.90
CA PRO A 600 -17.03 -17.30 32.01
C PRO A 600 -16.39 -15.98 31.59
N HIS A 601 -15.40 -15.49 32.35
CA HIS A 601 -14.73 -14.22 32.18
C HIS A 601 -13.22 -14.38 32.38
N LEU A 602 -12.40 -13.72 31.55
CA LEU A 602 -10.94 -13.68 31.67
C LEU A 602 -10.47 -12.35 32.26
N THR A 603 -9.90 -12.39 33.46
CA THR A 603 -9.32 -11.23 34.14
C THR A 603 -8.01 -10.78 33.48
N ASN A 604 -7.65 -9.50 33.63
CA ASN A 604 -6.41 -8.92 33.08
C ASN A 604 -5.14 -9.74 33.40
N GLU A 605 -5.00 -10.23 34.64
CA GLU A 605 -3.86 -11.07 35.07
C GLU A 605 -3.74 -12.37 34.24
N ALA A 606 -4.86 -12.98 33.84
CA ALA A 606 -4.86 -14.17 33.00
C ALA A 606 -4.55 -13.86 31.53
N LEU A 607 -4.74 -12.61 31.09
CA LEU A 607 -4.42 -12.13 29.75
C LEU A 607 -2.95 -11.74 29.59
N GLY A 608 -2.28 -11.30 30.66
CA GLY A 608 -0.89 -10.81 30.65
C GLY A 608 0.10 -11.67 29.84
N PRO A 609 0.21 -12.99 30.06
CA PRO A 609 1.11 -13.85 29.28
C PRO A 609 0.82 -13.87 27.78
N ALA A 610 -0.45 -13.79 27.39
CA ALA A 610 -0.86 -13.73 25.99
C ALA A 610 -0.52 -12.37 25.37
N PHE A 611 -0.82 -11.27 26.07
CA PHE A 611 -0.58 -9.91 25.57
C PHE A 611 0.90 -9.56 25.50
N LEU A 612 1.72 -9.97 26.47
CA LEU A 612 3.18 -9.89 26.37
C LEU A 612 3.71 -10.68 25.16
N THR A 613 3.14 -11.86 24.91
CA THR A 613 3.49 -12.65 23.71
C THR A 613 3.09 -11.91 22.43
N PHE A 614 1.88 -11.35 22.35
CA PHE A 614 1.44 -10.54 21.21
C PHE A 614 2.34 -9.31 20.98
N SER A 615 2.83 -8.64 22.02
CA SER A 615 3.83 -7.55 21.90
C SER A 615 5.13 -8.02 21.23
N HIS A 616 5.64 -9.20 21.61
CA HIS A 616 6.80 -9.80 20.93
C HIS A 616 6.48 -10.26 19.49
N GLN A 617 5.29 -10.78 19.23
CA GLN A 617 4.86 -11.19 17.89
C GLN A 617 4.67 -9.99 16.95
N LEU A 618 4.10 -8.88 17.44
CA LEU A 618 3.94 -7.61 16.72
C LEU A 618 5.29 -7.05 16.27
N LEU A 619 6.27 -6.97 17.17
CA LEU A 619 7.64 -6.54 16.84
C LEU A 619 8.25 -7.39 15.72
N ASN A 620 8.11 -8.72 15.79
CA ASN A 620 8.58 -9.64 14.75
C ASN A 620 7.85 -9.47 13.41
N LEU A 621 6.53 -9.25 13.43
CA LEU A 621 5.72 -9.01 12.22
C LEU A 621 6.01 -7.65 11.58
N LEU A 622 6.31 -6.62 12.38
CA LEU A 622 6.82 -5.33 11.90
C LEU A 622 8.27 -5.39 11.41
N GLY A 623 8.95 -6.54 11.57
CA GLY A 623 10.29 -6.79 11.04
C GLY A 623 11.42 -6.19 11.88
N THR A 624 11.20 -5.93 13.17
CA THR A 624 12.24 -5.36 14.04
C THR A 624 13.45 -6.30 14.15
N PRO A 625 14.65 -5.78 14.42
CA PRO A 625 15.79 -6.60 14.84
C PRO A 625 15.46 -7.50 16.05
N SER A 626 16.26 -8.54 16.24
CA SER A 626 16.26 -9.34 17.47
C SER A 626 17.44 -9.01 18.39
N THR A 627 18.47 -8.33 17.87
CA THR A 627 19.59 -7.81 18.64
C THR A 627 19.81 -6.30 18.39
N PRO A 628 20.36 -5.55 19.36
CA PRO A 628 20.51 -5.90 20.77
C PRO A 628 19.15 -6.04 21.50
N THR A 629 19.16 -6.39 22.78
CA THR A 629 17.92 -6.57 23.58
C THR A 629 17.08 -5.29 23.66
N SER A 630 17.75 -4.15 23.83
CA SER A 630 17.13 -2.86 24.13
C SER A 630 16.13 -2.41 23.08
N LEU A 631 14.89 -2.11 23.50
CA LEU A 631 13.82 -1.79 22.56
C LEU A 631 14.06 -0.48 21.80
N PRO A 632 14.46 0.65 22.44
CA PRO A 632 14.63 1.92 21.72
C PRO A 632 15.68 1.84 20.59
N PHE A 633 16.81 1.16 20.83
CA PHE A 633 17.84 0.94 19.81
C PHE A 633 17.29 0.16 18.61
N ARG A 634 16.55 -0.93 18.87
CA ARG A 634 15.92 -1.74 17.80
C ARG A 634 14.88 -0.95 16.99
N LEU A 635 14.17 -0.01 17.62
CA LEU A 635 13.24 0.89 16.91
C LEU A 635 13.99 1.91 16.04
N GLN A 636 15.09 2.49 16.52
CA GLN A 636 15.94 3.36 15.70
C GLN A 636 16.57 2.61 14.50
N THR A 637 17.04 1.38 14.69
CA THR A 637 17.47 0.51 13.59
C THR A 637 16.33 0.26 12.60
N LEU A 638 15.11 0.01 13.08
CA LEU A 638 13.95 -0.17 12.21
C LEU A 638 13.62 1.11 11.41
N ILE A 639 13.71 2.29 12.01
CA ILE A 639 13.53 3.59 11.32
C ILE A 639 14.51 3.70 10.14
N ARG A 640 15.81 3.43 10.38
CA ARG A 640 16.85 3.44 9.34
C ARG A 640 16.54 2.43 8.22
N ILE A 641 16.18 1.19 8.57
CA ILE A 641 15.80 0.13 7.62
C ILE A 641 14.58 0.52 6.79
N ARG A 642 13.53 1.10 7.40
CA ARG A 642 12.30 1.49 6.71
C ARG A 642 12.53 2.69 5.79
N ALA A 643 13.28 3.71 6.22
CA ALA A 643 13.65 4.84 5.36
C ALA A 643 14.43 4.39 4.11
N ALA A 644 15.40 3.49 4.28
CA ALA A 644 16.15 2.88 3.18
C ALA A 644 15.24 2.10 2.21
N THR A 645 14.36 1.26 2.77
CA THR A 645 13.45 0.41 1.97
C THR A 645 12.46 1.24 1.16
N LEU A 646 11.85 2.25 1.77
CA LEU A 646 10.85 3.12 1.13
C LEU A 646 11.47 3.99 0.04
N LEU A 647 12.66 4.56 0.26
CA LEU A 647 13.36 5.34 -0.77
C LEU A 647 13.66 4.50 -2.02
N LEU A 648 14.12 3.26 -1.84
CA LEU A 648 14.39 2.34 -2.94
C LEU A 648 13.10 1.86 -3.64
N SER A 649 12.05 1.60 -2.87
CA SER A 649 10.73 1.18 -3.38
C SER A 649 10.11 2.29 -4.24
N ALA A 650 10.02 3.53 -3.72
CA ALA A 650 9.48 4.67 -4.44
C ALA A 650 10.28 4.99 -5.72
N SER A 651 11.62 4.87 -5.66
CA SER A 651 12.50 5.01 -6.84
C SER A 651 12.22 3.94 -7.90
N SER A 652 12.01 2.68 -7.49
CA SER A 652 11.65 1.56 -8.37
C SER A 652 10.25 1.73 -8.98
N THR A 653 9.29 2.22 -8.20
CA THR A 653 7.93 2.55 -8.65
C THR A 653 7.96 3.68 -9.68
N MET A 654 8.77 4.73 -9.48
CA MET A 654 8.98 5.79 -10.48
C MET A 654 9.59 5.25 -11.79
N GLY A 655 10.63 4.41 -11.73
CA GLY A 655 11.19 3.77 -12.92
C GLY A 655 10.22 2.81 -13.62
N SER A 656 9.26 2.25 -12.88
CA SER A 656 8.22 1.39 -13.44
C SER A 656 7.10 2.20 -14.10
N LEU A 657 6.70 3.34 -13.50
CA LEU A 657 5.79 4.30 -14.10
C LEU A 657 6.38 4.93 -15.37
N ALA A 658 7.66 5.31 -15.36
CA ALA A 658 8.36 5.84 -16.52
C ALA A 658 8.27 4.88 -17.72
N ARG A 659 8.74 3.63 -17.54
CA ARG A 659 8.69 2.58 -18.57
C ARG A 659 7.25 2.27 -19.05
N LEU A 660 6.25 2.34 -18.17
CA LEU A 660 4.84 2.19 -18.54
C LEU A 660 4.39 3.33 -19.47
N THR A 661 4.74 4.58 -19.15
CA THR A 661 4.36 5.75 -19.96
C THR A 661 5.11 5.86 -21.29
N GLU A 662 6.30 5.28 -21.41
CA GLU A 662 7.03 5.15 -22.68
C GLU A 662 6.46 4.03 -23.56
N SER A 663 6.17 2.86 -22.98
CA SER A 663 5.71 1.68 -23.74
C SER A 663 4.26 1.77 -24.21
N LEU A 664 3.40 2.54 -23.52
CA LEU A 664 1.99 2.71 -23.86
C LEU A 664 1.65 4.21 -24.07
N PRO A 665 2.01 4.79 -25.24
CA PRO A 665 1.86 6.23 -25.51
C PRO A 665 0.39 6.70 -25.58
N SER A 666 -0.56 5.78 -25.75
CA SER A 666 -2.00 6.05 -25.80
C SER A 666 -2.69 6.14 -24.43
N ILE A 667 -1.99 5.84 -23.32
CA ILE A 667 -2.55 5.95 -21.98
C ILE A 667 -2.76 7.43 -21.58
N PRO A 668 -3.93 7.80 -21.00
CA PRO A 668 -4.13 9.12 -20.42
C PRO A 668 -3.18 9.35 -19.25
N ILE A 669 -2.62 10.56 -19.14
CA ILE A 669 -1.85 10.97 -17.96
C ILE A 669 -2.56 12.20 -17.36
N PRO A 670 -3.33 12.01 -16.27
CA PRO A 670 -3.98 13.08 -15.53
C PRO A 670 -2.98 14.05 -14.88
N ALA A 671 -3.43 15.27 -14.59
CA ALA A 671 -2.67 16.23 -13.79
C ALA A 671 -2.40 15.74 -12.36
N THR A 672 -3.28 14.90 -11.79
CA THR A 672 -3.08 14.27 -10.47
C THR A 672 -1.83 13.39 -10.45
N VAL A 673 -1.62 12.57 -11.48
CA VAL A 673 -0.42 11.72 -11.63
C VAL A 673 0.84 12.58 -11.76
N ALA A 674 0.81 13.65 -12.56
CA ALA A 674 1.92 14.59 -12.67
C ALA A 674 2.25 15.26 -11.32
N SER A 675 1.23 15.67 -10.55
CA SER A 675 1.43 16.22 -9.20
C SER A 675 2.05 15.19 -8.26
N SER A 676 1.56 13.93 -8.27
CA SER A 676 2.12 12.83 -7.48
C SER A 676 3.59 12.57 -7.82
N VAL A 677 3.94 12.51 -9.11
CA VAL A 677 5.34 12.34 -9.57
C VAL A 677 6.23 13.49 -9.09
N SER A 678 5.78 14.74 -9.20
CA SER A 678 6.57 15.88 -8.71
C SER A 678 6.79 15.85 -7.19
N THR A 679 5.77 15.45 -6.42
CA THR A 679 5.85 15.26 -4.96
C THR A 679 6.78 14.09 -4.60
N THR A 680 6.69 12.95 -5.30
CA THR A 680 7.60 11.82 -5.10
C THR A 680 9.04 12.24 -5.34
N LEU A 681 9.33 12.95 -6.44
CA LEU A 681 10.70 13.37 -6.77
C LEU A 681 11.27 14.37 -5.75
N SER A 682 10.48 15.35 -5.29
CA SER A 682 10.95 16.29 -4.25
C SER A 682 11.23 15.60 -2.91
N HIS A 683 10.33 14.73 -2.46
CA HIS A 683 10.52 14.00 -1.21
C HIS A 683 11.60 12.89 -1.31
N LEU A 684 11.86 12.33 -2.49
CA LEU A 684 13.03 11.47 -2.74
C LEU A 684 14.34 12.25 -2.57
N SER A 685 14.44 13.48 -3.11
CA SER A 685 15.62 14.33 -2.88
C SER A 685 15.80 14.67 -1.41
N SER A 686 14.74 15.12 -0.72
CA SER A 686 14.80 15.41 0.72
C SER A 686 15.19 14.18 1.54
N ALA A 687 14.57 13.02 1.32
CA ALA A 687 14.92 11.78 2.01
C ALA A 687 16.39 11.39 1.81
N CYS A 688 16.92 11.54 0.59
CA CYS A 688 18.32 11.28 0.30
C CYS A 688 19.28 12.21 1.08
N GLU A 689 18.93 13.49 1.21
CA GLU A 689 19.68 14.49 1.97
C GLU A 689 19.59 14.25 3.49
N HIS A 690 18.40 14.01 4.02
CA HIS A 690 18.19 13.68 5.43
C HIS A 690 18.98 12.42 5.83
N LEU A 691 19.01 11.36 5.01
CA LEU A 691 19.87 10.18 5.26
C LEU A 691 21.36 10.55 5.30
N ARG A 692 21.85 11.33 4.32
CA ARG A 692 23.26 11.77 4.25
C ARG A 692 23.67 12.64 5.43
N ASN A 693 22.73 13.39 6.01
CA ASN A 693 22.97 14.26 7.16
C ASN A 693 22.71 13.54 8.51
N GLY A 694 22.39 12.24 8.51
CA GLY A 694 22.12 11.47 9.74
C GLY A 694 20.78 11.80 10.41
N ARG A 695 19.83 12.40 9.68
CA ARG A 695 18.46 12.71 10.14
C ARG A 695 17.51 11.60 9.70
N PHE A 696 17.52 10.49 10.41
CA PHE A 696 16.80 9.28 10.04
C PHE A 696 15.29 9.38 10.25
N GLN A 697 14.82 10.18 11.22
CA GLN A 697 13.39 10.46 11.41
C GLN A 697 12.81 11.26 10.22
N ASP A 698 13.44 12.39 9.87
CA ASP A 698 13.03 13.23 8.73
C ASP A 698 13.12 12.47 7.39
N ALA A 699 14.14 11.61 7.25
CA ALA A 699 14.30 10.73 6.11
C ALA A 699 13.14 9.72 6.00
N LEU A 700 12.71 9.12 7.12
CA LEU A 700 11.55 8.22 7.12
C LEU A 700 10.26 8.97 6.77
N ALA A 701 10.03 10.15 7.35
CA ALA A 701 8.87 10.99 7.05
C ALA A 701 8.82 11.37 5.56
N SER A 702 9.94 11.82 4.99
CA SER A 702 10.04 12.12 3.55
C SER A 702 9.86 10.88 2.68
N ALA A 703 10.47 9.75 3.03
CA ALA A 703 10.35 8.51 2.27
C ALA A 703 8.93 7.92 2.30
N ARG A 704 8.18 8.09 3.40
CA ARG A 704 6.74 7.76 3.49
C ARG A 704 5.92 8.56 2.48
N VAL A 705 6.09 9.88 2.44
CA VAL A 705 5.37 10.75 1.49
C VAL A 705 5.77 10.45 0.04
N ALA A 706 7.04 10.13 -0.21
CA ALA A 706 7.51 9.73 -1.53
C ALA A 706 6.84 8.44 -2.04
N GLU A 707 6.76 7.40 -1.20
CA GLU A 707 6.13 6.11 -1.53
C GLU A 707 4.61 6.23 -1.69
N THR A 708 3.91 6.90 -0.77
CA THR A 708 2.45 7.04 -0.85
C THR A 708 2.03 7.86 -2.07
N ALA A 709 2.80 8.90 -2.42
CA ALA A 709 2.62 9.62 -3.69
C ALA A 709 2.96 8.73 -4.91
N ALA A 710 3.99 7.88 -4.83
CA ALA A 710 4.39 7.00 -5.92
C ALA A 710 3.34 5.93 -6.23
N GLU A 711 2.85 5.22 -5.22
CA GLU A 711 1.77 4.24 -5.37
C GLU A 711 0.47 4.91 -5.83
N ARG A 712 0.10 6.08 -5.28
CA ARG A 712 -1.07 6.84 -5.73
C ARG A 712 -0.97 7.26 -7.20
N GLY A 713 0.22 7.64 -7.67
CA GLY A 713 0.48 7.96 -9.07
C GLY A 713 0.44 6.73 -9.99
N PHE A 714 0.94 5.58 -9.53
CA PHE A 714 1.00 4.34 -10.32
C PHE A 714 -0.35 3.61 -10.41
N PHE A 715 -1.16 3.63 -9.34
CA PHE A 715 -2.46 2.97 -9.26
C PHE A 715 -3.66 3.91 -9.51
N GLU A 716 -3.45 5.09 -10.11
CA GLU A 716 -4.51 6.05 -10.40
C GLU A 716 -5.57 5.44 -11.34
N LYS A 717 -6.82 5.34 -10.87
CA LYS A 717 -7.89 4.57 -11.53
C LYS A 717 -8.12 4.93 -13.00
N SER A 718 -7.95 6.21 -13.35
CA SER A 718 -8.13 6.71 -14.72
C SER A 718 -7.05 6.27 -15.71
N MET A 719 -5.85 5.87 -15.26
CA MET A 719 -4.83 5.29 -16.14
C MET A 719 -5.20 3.87 -16.57
N VAL A 720 -5.78 3.09 -15.66
CA VAL A 720 -6.20 1.70 -15.91
C VAL A 720 -7.51 1.63 -16.71
N GLY A 721 -8.47 2.51 -16.41
CA GLY A 721 -9.83 2.46 -16.97
C GLY A 721 -10.00 2.83 -18.45
N GLN A 722 -8.95 3.30 -19.14
CA GLN A 722 -9.06 3.82 -20.53
C GLN A 722 -8.15 3.10 -21.55
N VAL A 723 -7.53 1.98 -21.19
CA VAL A 723 -6.48 1.30 -21.98
C VAL A 723 -6.95 0.78 -23.36
N TYR A 724 -8.26 0.71 -23.63
CA TYR A 724 -8.81 -0.08 -24.74
C TYR A 724 -9.74 0.68 -25.72
N PHE A 725 -9.30 1.82 -26.26
CA PHE A 725 -9.94 2.41 -27.45
C PHE A 725 -8.93 2.88 -28.52
N PRO A 726 -8.51 1.97 -29.44
CA PRO A 726 -7.62 2.31 -30.56
C PRO A 726 -8.15 3.47 -31.41
N ASP A 727 -7.26 4.30 -31.94
CA ASP A 727 -7.63 5.42 -32.81
C ASP A 727 -8.36 4.96 -34.10
N GLU A 728 -8.04 3.74 -34.56
CA GLU A 728 -8.75 3.02 -35.63
C GLU A 728 -10.25 2.88 -35.33
N HIS A 729 -10.61 2.56 -34.09
CA HIS A 729 -12.01 2.45 -33.65
C HIS A 729 -12.67 3.83 -33.52
N LYS A 730 -11.92 4.90 -33.19
CA LYS A 730 -12.45 6.28 -33.23
C LYS A 730 -12.88 6.63 -34.64
N VAL A 731 -12.04 6.36 -35.64
CA VAL A 731 -12.37 6.60 -37.05
C VAL A 731 -13.58 5.75 -37.48
N ALA A 732 -13.63 4.47 -37.10
CA ALA A 732 -14.74 3.58 -37.42
C ALA A 732 -16.11 4.06 -36.89
N VAL A 733 -16.14 4.66 -35.70
CA VAL A 733 -17.37 5.24 -35.11
C VAL A 733 -17.84 6.50 -35.86
N TYR A 734 -16.93 7.36 -36.31
CA TYR A 734 -17.30 8.58 -37.04
C TYR A 734 -17.59 8.36 -38.54
N LEU A 735 -17.09 7.28 -39.14
CA LEU A 735 -17.22 7.03 -40.59
C LEU A 735 -18.68 6.96 -41.10
N PRO A 736 -19.65 6.32 -40.41
CA PRO A 736 -21.06 6.30 -40.85
C PRO A 736 -21.73 7.67 -40.81
N LEU A 737 -21.31 8.55 -39.89
CA LEU A 737 -21.87 9.90 -39.74
C LEU A 737 -21.24 10.88 -40.75
N LEU A 738 -19.92 10.80 -40.96
CA LEU A 738 -19.19 11.70 -41.84
C LEU A 738 -19.30 11.29 -43.33
N GLY A 739 -19.43 9.99 -43.64
CA GLY A 739 -19.48 9.49 -45.02
C GLY A 739 -20.56 10.14 -45.91
N PRO A 740 -21.84 10.17 -45.49
CA PRO A 740 -22.93 10.74 -46.28
C PRO A 740 -22.79 12.24 -46.58
N ILE A 741 -22.08 12.99 -45.73
CA ILE A 741 -21.85 14.44 -45.89
C ILE A 741 -20.54 14.70 -46.64
N GLY A 742 -19.48 13.96 -46.31
CA GLY A 742 -18.14 14.11 -46.86
C GLY A 742 -18.03 13.68 -48.33
N VAL A 743 -18.64 12.55 -48.72
CA VAL A 743 -18.55 12.05 -50.11
C VAL A 743 -19.12 13.07 -51.12
N PRO A 744 -20.32 13.67 -50.93
CA PRO A 744 -20.80 14.76 -51.78
C PRO A 744 -19.89 16.00 -51.79
N LEU A 745 -19.35 16.41 -50.62
CA LEU A 745 -18.47 17.60 -50.52
C LEU A 745 -17.12 17.40 -51.24
N VAL A 746 -16.52 16.20 -51.13
CA VAL A 746 -15.28 15.85 -51.85
C VAL A 746 -15.54 15.73 -53.35
N LEU A 747 -16.62 15.08 -53.77
CA LEU A 747 -16.99 15.01 -55.19
C LEU A 747 -17.32 16.38 -55.79
N GLY A 748 -17.94 17.28 -55.01
CA GLY A 748 -18.18 18.67 -55.38
C GLY A 748 -16.87 19.44 -55.57
N LEU A 749 -15.97 19.37 -54.59
CA LEU A 749 -14.65 20.01 -54.64
C LEU A 749 -13.82 19.50 -55.83
N LEU A 750 -13.75 18.18 -56.06
CA LEU A 750 -13.02 17.58 -57.17
C LEU A 750 -13.60 17.99 -58.54
N LYS A 751 -14.93 18.06 -58.68
CA LYS A 751 -15.57 18.57 -59.90
C LYS A 751 -15.21 20.03 -60.16
N GLU A 752 -15.24 20.88 -59.14
CA GLU A 752 -14.97 22.32 -59.29
C GLU A 752 -13.46 22.61 -59.50
N ILE A 753 -12.55 21.86 -58.87
CA ILE A 753 -11.11 21.90 -59.18
C ILE A 753 -10.87 21.47 -60.64
N LYS A 754 -11.52 20.40 -61.11
CA LYS A 754 -11.41 19.93 -62.50
C LYS A 754 -12.01 20.93 -63.50
N ARG A 755 -13.05 21.67 -63.12
CA ARG A 755 -13.61 22.78 -63.91
C ARG A 755 -12.67 23.97 -63.96
N SER A 756 -12.16 24.41 -62.80
CA SER A 756 -11.21 25.52 -62.68
C SER A 756 -9.94 25.27 -63.52
N LYS A 757 -9.38 24.05 -63.47
CA LYS A 757 -8.26 23.64 -64.33
C LYS A 757 -8.60 23.65 -65.82
N ARG A 758 -9.84 23.36 -66.23
CA ARG A 758 -10.29 23.51 -67.63
C ARG A 758 -10.39 24.98 -68.02
N THR A 759 -11.06 25.82 -67.23
CA THR A 759 -11.14 27.26 -67.51
C THR A 759 -9.78 27.97 -67.49
N MET A 760 -8.78 27.48 -66.75
CA MET A 760 -7.39 27.96 -66.83
C MET A 760 -6.61 27.42 -68.04
N HIS A 761 -7.10 26.37 -68.71
CA HIS A 761 -6.54 25.85 -69.95
C HIS A 761 -7.19 26.54 -71.15
N ASP A 762 -8.52 26.65 -71.14
CA ASP A 762 -9.35 27.37 -72.13
C ASP A 762 -9.08 28.89 -72.14
N ALA A 763 -8.38 29.43 -71.12
CA ALA A 763 -7.88 30.80 -71.04
C ALA A 763 -6.35 30.93 -71.23
N ARG A 764 -5.71 29.86 -71.72
CA ARG A 764 -4.28 29.80 -72.12
C ARG A 764 -4.07 29.34 -73.56
N CYS A 765 -5.15 28.99 -74.25
CA CYS A 765 -5.23 28.78 -75.69
C CYS A 765 -5.95 29.96 -76.34
#